data_AF-A9CG47-F1
#
_entry.id   AF-A9CG47-F1
#
_cell.length_a   1.000
_cell.length_b   1.000
_cell.length_c   1.000
_cell.angle_alpha   90.00
_cell.angle_beta   90.00
_cell.angle_gamma   90.00
#
_symmetry.space_group_name_H-M   'P 1'
#
loop_
_entity.id
_entity.type
_entity.pdbx_description
1 polymer ?
#
loop_
_entity_poly.entity_id
_entity_poly.type
_entity_poly.pdbx_seq_one_letter_code
_entity_poly.pdbx_strand_id
1 'polypeptide(L)'
;MAVTVTAVILTLIGLALFGFGSQLVMLGGSFYYLLSGLAFLLTAVLLFKRNRAALHVYAVFIVATLAWAVWEVGFDWWQLGPRGGVIILIGLWLLVPWVRKPLGFSSPTGLSYSPNAWPLVLSVLASFAVAGYSMAQDPHDQAGSLPQEIASAAPVYGGEVPDGDWHQYGRTPYGQRYSPLTQVNVDNVSQLKEAWRYQTGDVKLPDDVGETTYQVTPLKIGNTLYICTPHNWAIAIDAATGKEKWKYDPNVGLNPDRQHQTCRGVSYYAEPNAAAGTACAQRVYLPTSDARLIALDAATGQVCTSFADQGVLHLEQGMKYNPAGYYYSTSPPVIAAGKIIIGGAVNDNYSTQEQSGVIRAFDVNSGALIWNWDSGNPQKTEPIAAGETYTTNSPNSWSVLSYDEGLGLVYVPLGNQVPDQLGMGRSENVEKYSSSIVALDINTGKDRWVRQTVHHDLWDMDVPAQPVLLDITKDGQTVPALVGPTKQGDIYVLDRRTGEPLLPITEEPAPTGAIPEDFTSPTQPTSALSFKPEPLQEKNMWGVSMFDQLACRIRFHQLNYKGRYTPPSLNGSIIYPGNFGTFNWGSVAVDPERQVMFGMPTYLAFTSQLVPRADIPPKGQDEKGSEQGLNRNDGAPYGVFMGPFLGPLKIPCQAPPWGYVAGADLRTGDVAYKHKNGTVYDMTPLPLPFKVGVPGIGGPMITKGGVAFLGAAVDNYLRAYDLTTGKELWEARLPAGGQATPMTYSLENGKQYVVMVAGGHGSVGTKPGDYVIAYTLP
;
A
#
# COMPACT_ATOMS: atom_id res chain seq x y z
N MET A 1 -35.28 40.21 6.84
CA MET A 1 -34.66 39.42 5.76
C MET A 1 -33.70 38.37 6.30
N ALA A 2 -32.61 38.74 7.00
CA ALA A 2 -31.60 37.79 7.52
C ALA A 2 -32.18 36.64 8.38
N VAL A 3 -33.09 36.93 9.33
CA VAL A 3 -33.74 35.88 10.17
C VAL A 3 -34.55 34.91 9.32
N THR A 4 -35.32 35.40 8.36
CA THR A 4 -36.15 34.57 7.46
C THR A 4 -35.27 33.68 6.58
N VAL A 5 -34.22 34.23 5.98
CA VAL A 5 -33.26 33.45 5.17
C VAL A 5 -32.59 32.38 6.03
N THR A 6 -32.16 32.73 7.23
CA THR A 6 -31.57 31.78 8.19
C THR A 6 -32.57 30.67 8.52
N ALA A 7 -33.82 31.00 8.84
CA ALA A 7 -34.85 30.02 9.15
C ALA A 7 -35.10 29.06 7.97
N VAL A 8 -35.16 29.57 6.73
CA VAL A 8 -35.30 28.73 5.52
C VAL A 8 -34.11 27.78 5.37
N ILE A 9 -32.87 28.26 5.53
CA ILE A 9 -31.67 27.40 5.45
C ILE A 9 -31.71 26.31 6.52
N LEU A 10 -32.04 26.66 7.77
CA LEU A 10 -32.15 25.68 8.86
C LEU A 10 -33.29 24.69 8.63
N THR A 11 -34.39 25.11 7.99
CA THR A 11 -35.44 24.17 7.56
C THR A 11 -34.92 23.18 6.54
N LEU A 12 -34.20 23.62 5.51
CA LEU A 12 -33.64 22.71 4.49
C LEU A 12 -32.63 21.72 5.09
N ILE A 13 -31.71 22.21 5.92
CA ILE A 13 -30.76 21.35 6.67
C ILE A 13 -31.52 20.37 7.56
N GLY A 14 -32.50 20.86 8.31
CA GLY A 14 -33.30 20.04 9.23
C GLY A 14 -34.09 18.95 8.53
N LEU A 15 -34.71 19.26 7.38
CA LEU A 15 -35.43 18.27 6.56
C LEU A 15 -34.49 17.21 5.98
N ALA A 16 -33.33 17.62 5.46
CA ALA A 16 -32.35 16.68 4.93
C ALA A 16 -31.83 15.72 6.00
N LEU A 17 -31.41 16.25 7.16
CA LEU A 17 -30.93 15.45 8.29
C LEU A 17 -32.03 14.57 8.89
N PHE A 18 -33.27 15.07 8.96
CA PHE A 18 -34.41 14.27 9.41
C PHE A 18 -34.67 13.09 8.46
N GLY A 19 -34.71 13.34 7.15
CA GLY A 19 -34.98 12.31 6.13
C GLY A 19 -33.90 11.23 6.09
N PHE A 20 -32.65 11.63 5.85
CA PHE A 20 -31.53 10.70 5.79
C PHE A 20 -31.17 10.12 7.17
N GLY A 21 -31.38 10.86 8.25
CA GLY A 21 -31.24 10.34 9.62
C GLY A 21 -32.30 9.29 9.95
N SER A 22 -33.54 9.45 9.46
CA SER A 22 -34.57 8.41 9.57
C SER A 22 -34.13 7.14 8.82
N GLN A 23 -33.58 7.29 7.61
CA GLN A 23 -33.04 6.16 6.85
C GLN A 23 -31.91 5.45 7.61
N LEU A 24 -30.97 6.20 8.18
CA LEU A 24 -29.89 5.62 8.99
C LEU A 24 -30.44 4.81 10.18
N VAL A 25 -31.43 5.35 10.89
CA VAL A 25 -32.10 4.64 12.00
C VAL A 25 -32.80 3.37 11.53
N MET A 26 -33.48 3.41 10.37
CA MET A 26 -34.12 2.22 9.78
C MET A 26 -33.11 1.12 9.42
N LEU A 27 -31.88 1.51 9.08
CA LEU A 27 -30.77 0.59 8.84
C LEU A 27 -30.06 0.13 10.13
N GLY A 28 -30.54 0.54 11.31
CA GLY A 28 -29.96 0.17 12.61
C GLY A 28 -28.81 1.06 13.08
N GLY A 29 -28.60 2.22 12.44
CA GLY A 29 -27.54 3.16 12.80
C GLY A 29 -27.94 4.21 13.83
N SER A 30 -27.08 5.23 13.99
CA SER A 30 -27.24 6.28 15.00
C SER A 30 -28.50 7.15 14.83
N PHE A 31 -29.21 7.36 15.94
CA PHE A 31 -30.34 8.29 16.04
C PHE A 31 -29.91 9.78 16.01
N TYR A 32 -28.62 10.08 16.15
CA TYR A 32 -28.12 11.44 16.30
C TYR A 32 -28.57 12.36 15.14
N TYR A 33 -28.51 11.90 13.90
CA TYR A 33 -28.82 12.73 12.73
C TYR A 33 -30.31 13.04 12.61
N LEU A 34 -31.17 12.08 12.98
CA LEU A 34 -32.61 12.30 13.10
C LEU A 34 -32.92 13.39 14.14
N LEU A 35 -32.34 13.25 15.34
CA LEU A 35 -32.52 14.22 16.43
C LEU A 35 -31.94 15.60 16.09
N SER A 36 -30.82 15.64 15.37
CA SER A 36 -30.23 16.87 14.85
C SER A 36 -31.16 17.55 13.85
N GLY A 37 -31.77 16.78 12.95
CA GLY A 37 -32.80 17.28 12.03
C GLY A 37 -33.96 17.95 12.76
N LEU A 38 -34.48 17.31 13.81
CA LEU A 38 -35.52 17.88 14.68
C LEU A 38 -35.07 19.16 15.39
N ALA A 39 -33.84 19.21 15.91
CA ALA A 39 -33.29 20.40 16.57
C ALA A 39 -33.17 21.59 15.60
N PHE A 40 -32.72 21.34 14.37
CA PHE A 40 -32.68 22.35 13.30
C PHE A 40 -34.07 22.85 12.93
N LEU A 41 -35.05 21.95 12.74
CA LEU A 41 -36.44 22.30 12.44
C LEU A 41 -37.08 23.12 13.58
N LEU A 42 -36.89 22.71 14.83
CA LEU A 42 -37.40 23.45 15.99
C LEU A 42 -36.79 24.85 16.05
N THR A 43 -35.48 24.97 15.83
CA THR A 43 -34.80 26.27 15.78
C THR A 43 -35.35 27.14 14.65
N ALA A 44 -35.56 26.58 13.45
CA ALA A 44 -36.14 27.29 12.31
C ALA A 44 -37.55 27.82 12.60
N VAL A 45 -38.42 27.00 13.20
CA VAL A 45 -39.78 27.40 13.61
C VAL A 45 -39.73 28.55 14.61
N LEU A 46 -38.83 28.50 15.59
CA LEU A 46 -38.65 29.58 16.57
C LEU A 46 -38.13 30.86 15.92
N LEU A 47 -37.23 30.77 14.93
CA LEU A 47 -36.76 31.92 14.15
C LEU A 47 -37.86 32.55 13.29
N PHE A 48 -38.72 31.75 12.63
CA PHE A 48 -39.89 32.27 11.91
C PHE A 48 -40.84 33.03 12.84
N LYS A 49 -41.01 32.53 14.07
CA LYS A 49 -41.78 33.20 15.14
C LYS A 49 -41.03 34.36 15.81
N ARG A 50 -39.79 34.66 15.39
CA ARG A 50 -38.87 35.64 16.00
C ARG A 50 -38.73 35.46 17.53
N ASN A 51 -38.73 34.22 17.99
CA ASN A 51 -38.68 33.90 19.41
C ASN A 51 -37.23 33.73 19.88
N ARG A 52 -36.83 34.48 20.93
CA ARG A 52 -35.51 34.38 21.57
C ARG A 52 -35.13 32.97 22.03
N ALA A 53 -36.11 32.10 22.29
CA ALA A 53 -35.88 30.71 22.66
C ALA A 53 -35.08 29.92 21.60
N ALA A 54 -35.08 30.37 20.34
CA ALA A 54 -34.24 29.79 19.28
C ALA A 54 -32.77 29.69 19.69
N LEU A 55 -32.23 30.73 20.36
CA LEU A 55 -30.83 30.74 20.80
C LEU A 55 -30.56 29.75 21.93
N HIS A 56 -31.53 29.53 22.83
CA HIS A 56 -31.39 28.59 23.95
C HIS A 56 -31.53 27.14 23.49
N VAL A 57 -32.48 26.86 22.60
CA VAL A 57 -32.63 25.55 21.96
C VAL A 57 -31.35 25.19 21.20
N TYR A 58 -30.81 26.15 20.43
CA TYR A 58 -29.59 25.91 19.68
C TYR A 58 -28.36 25.73 20.59
N ALA A 59 -28.29 26.45 21.71
CA ALA A 59 -27.24 26.25 22.72
C ALA A 59 -27.28 24.85 23.32
N VAL A 60 -28.46 24.36 23.70
CA VAL A 60 -28.65 22.98 24.19
C VAL A 60 -28.25 21.96 23.12
N PHE A 61 -28.61 22.22 21.87
CA PHE A 61 -28.23 21.36 20.74
C PHE A 61 -26.70 21.30 20.54
N ILE A 62 -25.98 22.42 20.64
CA ILE A 62 -24.51 22.43 20.62
C ILE A 62 -23.94 21.60 21.77
N VAL A 63 -24.41 21.80 23.00
CA VAL A 63 -23.89 21.07 24.17
C VAL A 63 -24.16 19.57 24.04
N ALA A 64 -25.38 19.18 23.64
CA ALA A 64 -25.74 17.78 23.42
C ALA A 64 -24.91 17.14 22.31
N THR A 65 -24.70 17.86 21.21
CA THR A 65 -23.81 17.42 20.12
C THR A 65 -22.38 17.23 20.58
N LEU A 66 -21.84 18.19 21.33
CA LEU A 66 -20.48 18.13 21.85
C LEU A 66 -20.30 16.95 22.80
N ALA A 67 -21.26 16.74 23.71
CA ALA A 67 -21.25 15.59 24.62
C ALA A 67 -21.33 14.25 23.87
N TRP A 68 -22.22 14.13 22.87
CA TRP A 68 -22.33 12.94 22.03
C TRP A 68 -21.04 12.69 21.24
N ALA A 69 -20.48 13.72 20.61
CA ALA A 69 -19.29 13.59 19.79
C ALA A 69 -18.07 13.14 20.62
N VAL A 70 -17.84 13.74 21.79
CA VAL A 70 -16.76 13.34 22.70
C VAL A 70 -17.00 11.94 23.27
N TRP A 71 -18.24 11.57 23.58
CA TRP A 71 -18.57 10.21 24.00
C TRP A 71 -18.31 9.18 22.90
N GLU A 72 -18.63 9.50 21.64
CA GLU A 72 -18.54 8.55 20.53
C GLU A 72 -17.10 8.33 20.03
N VAL A 73 -16.29 9.40 19.95
CA VAL A 73 -14.96 9.37 19.34
C VAL A 73 -13.83 9.97 20.20
N GLY A 74 -14.13 10.37 21.43
CA GLY A 74 -13.14 10.99 22.31
C GLY A 74 -12.68 12.36 21.79
N PHE A 75 -11.39 12.64 21.91
CA PHE A 75 -10.77 13.91 21.53
C PHE A 75 -9.98 13.83 20.22
N ASP A 76 -10.42 12.99 19.28
CA ASP A 76 -9.87 12.96 17.94
C ASP A 76 -10.34 14.18 17.12
N TRP A 77 -9.41 15.09 16.82
CA TRP A 77 -9.70 16.30 16.03
C TRP A 77 -10.39 16.02 14.70
N TRP A 78 -9.90 15.05 13.93
CA TRP A 78 -10.41 14.75 12.59
C TRP A 78 -11.81 14.18 12.66
N GLN A 79 -12.10 13.32 13.64
CA GLN A 79 -13.43 12.76 13.81
C GLN A 79 -14.42 13.76 14.43
N LEU A 80 -13.98 14.70 15.27
CA LEU A 80 -14.84 15.74 15.85
C LEU A 80 -15.28 16.79 14.81
N GLY A 81 -14.43 17.09 13.83
CA GLY A 81 -14.69 18.06 12.76
C GLY A 81 -16.08 17.95 12.11
N PRO A 82 -16.41 16.83 11.44
CA PRO A 82 -17.71 16.67 10.77
C PRO A 82 -18.90 16.68 11.73
N ARG A 83 -18.72 16.22 12.98
CA ARG A 83 -19.78 16.14 13.99
C ARG A 83 -20.19 17.52 14.53
N GLY A 84 -19.24 18.45 14.66
CA GLY A 84 -19.47 19.75 15.27
C GLY A 84 -19.41 20.95 14.31
N GLY A 85 -18.63 20.86 13.22
CA GLY A 85 -18.20 22.01 12.42
C GLY A 85 -19.36 22.88 11.90
N VAL A 86 -20.31 22.28 11.17
CA VAL A 86 -21.48 22.99 10.62
C VAL A 86 -22.34 23.60 11.73
N ILE A 87 -22.53 22.86 12.83
CA ILE A 87 -23.37 23.27 13.95
C ILE A 87 -22.75 24.49 14.66
N ILE A 88 -21.44 24.47 14.90
CA ILE A 88 -20.73 25.58 15.54
C ILE A 88 -20.75 26.83 14.64
N LEU A 89 -20.53 26.68 13.33
CA LEU A 89 -20.59 27.78 12.37
C LEU A 89 -21.97 28.44 12.33
N ILE A 90 -23.04 27.65 12.37
CA ILE A 90 -24.41 28.18 12.49
C ILE A 90 -24.62 28.84 13.85
N GLY A 91 -24.08 28.30 14.94
CA GLY A 91 -24.09 28.93 16.26
C GLY A 91 -23.47 30.33 16.24
N LEU A 92 -22.32 30.48 15.61
CA LEU A 92 -21.67 31.78 15.38
C LEU A 92 -22.54 32.71 14.53
N TRP A 93 -23.13 32.21 13.45
CA TRP A 93 -24.04 32.97 12.60
C TRP A 93 -25.26 33.50 13.37
N LEU A 94 -25.85 32.69 14.26
CA LEU A 94 -26.97 33.08 15.11
C LEU A 94 -26.60 34.17 16.13
N LEU A 95 -25.32 34.30 16.49
CA LEU A 95 -24.82 35.35 17.39
C LEU A 95 -24.65 36.70 16.71
N VAL A 96 -24.54 36.74 15.37
CA VAL A 96 -24.30 37.98 14.63
C VAL A 96 -25.48 38.95 14.79
N PRO A 97 -25.25 40.27 14.96
CA PRO A 97 -26.31 41.22 15.31
C PRO A 97 -27.52 41.24 14.38
N TRP A 98 -27.34 40.98 13.08
CA TRP A 98 -28.43 40.98 12.09
C TRP A 98 -29.39 39.78 12.22
N VAL A 99 -28.96 38.67 12.82
CA VAL A 99 -29.85 37.55 13.17
C VAL A 99 -30.37 37.72 14.59
N ARG A 100 -29.49 38.11 15.51
CA ARG A 100 -29.78 38.17 16.95
C ARG A 100 -30.70 39.31 17.35
N LYS A 101 -30.42 40.56 16.96
CA LYS A 101 -31.18 41.74 17.43
C LYS A 101 -32.68 41.65 17.12
N PRO A 102 -33.12 41.17 15.94
CA PRO A 102 -34.56 41.03 15.63
C PRO A 102 -35.32 40.01 16.48
N LEU A 103 -34.65 39.19 17.30
CA LEU A 103 -35.27 38.26 18.24
C LEU A 103 -35.51 38.89 19.63
N GLY A 104 -35.13 40.16 19.81
CA GLY A 104 -35.38 40.93 21.02
C GLY A 104 -36.85 41.32 21.19
N PHE A 105 -37.20 41.80 22.37
CA PHE A 105 -38.55 42.28 22.69
C PHE A 105 -38.53 43.79 22.88
N SER A 106 -39.48 44.50 22.27
CA SER A 106 -39.72 45.92 22.55
C SER A 106 -40.90 46.04 23.50
N SER A 107 -40.70 46.72 24.64
CA SER A 107 -41.78 46.94 25.60
C SER A 107 -42.84 47.88 25.02
N PRO A 108 -44.08 47.86 25.56
CA PRO A 108 -45.10 48.86 25.27
C PRO A 108 -44.65 50.31 25.57
N THR A 109 -43.60 50.48 26.38
CA THR A 109 -42.98 51.77 26.74
C THR A 109 -41.83 52.18 25.81
N GLY A 110 -41.55 51.42 24.74
CA GLY A 110 -40.51 51.75 23.76
C GLY A 110 -39.09 51.31 24.11
N LEU A 111 -38.89 50.57 25.21
CA LEU A 111 -37.58 50.03 25.60
C LEU A 111 -37.30 48.73 24.84
N SER A 112 -36.18 48.69 24.11
CA SER A 112 -35.73 47.50 23.37
C SER A 112 -34.82 46.63 24.23
N TYR A 113 -35.27 45.41 24.54
CA TYR A 113 -34.48 44.40 25.26
C TYR A 113 -33.83 43.42 24.28
N SER A 114 -32.50 43.35 24.33
CA SER A 114 -31.74 42.36 23.54
C SER A 114 -32.00 40.94 24.05
N PRO A 115 -32.06 39.93 23.18
CA PRO A 115 -32.21 38.54 23.60
C PRO A 115 -30.94 38.07 24.33
N ASN A 116 -31.11 37.33 25.43
CA ASN A 116 -30.00 36.74 26.19
C ASN A 116 -29.33 35.63 25.38
N ALA A 117 -28.13 35.89 24.87
CA ALA A 117 -27.36 34.96 24.05
C ALA A 117 -26.25 34.23 24.83
N TRP A 118 -26.08 34.50 26.14
CA TRP A 118 -25.01 33.90 26.93
C TRP A 118 -24.97 32.36 26.88
N PRO A 119 -26.10 31.63 26.93
CA PRO A 119 -26.05 30.18 26.78
C PRO A 119 -25.40 29.72 25.47
N LEU A 120 -25.73 30.40 24.36
CA LEU A 120 -25.17 30.09 23.04
C LEU A 120 -23.69 30.50 22.94
N VAL A 121 -23.32 31.63 23.53
CA VAL A 121 -21.92 32.05 23.62
C VAL A 121 -21.10 31.01 24.39
N LEU A 122 -21.57 30.60 25.57
CA LEU A 122 -20.88 29.61 26.40
C LEU A 122 -20.77 28.25 25.72
N SER A 123 -21.81 27.79 25.01
CA SER A 123 -21.75 26.53 24.28
C SER A 123 -20.74 26.58 23.12
N VAL A 124 -20.68 27.69 22.37
CA VAL A 124 -19.67 27.89 21.32
C VAL A 124 -18.26 27.96 21.89
N LEU A 125 -18.06 28.69 23.00
CA LEU A 125 -16.76 28.75 23.68
C LEU A 125 -16.32 27.38 24.21
N ALA A 126 -17.23 26.58 24.75
CA ALA A 126 -16.94 25.21 25.17
C ALA A 126 -16.52 24.33 23.98
N SER A 127 -17.19 24.46 22.83
CA SER A 127 -16.79 23.76 21.60
C SER A 127 -15.40 24.18 21.13
N PHE A 128 -15.04 25.47 21.20
CA PHE A 128 -13.69 25.93 20.89
C PHE A 128 -12.64 25.43 21.87
N ALA A 129 -12.97 25.33 23.16
CA ALA A 129 -12.07 24.75 24.15
C ALA A 129 -11.79 23.26 23.86
N VAL A 130 -12.84 22.49 23.52
CA VAL A 130 -12.68 21.07 23.12
C VAL A 130 -11.89 20.95 21.83
N ALA A 131 -12.15 21.81 20.83
CA ALA A 131 -11.39 21.86 19.58
C ALA A 131 -9.90 22.15 19.83
N GLY A 132 -9.59 23.17 20.64
CA GLY A 132 -8.21 23.49 21.00
C GLY A 132 -7.50 22.36 21.75
N TYR A 133 -8.23 21.68 22.65
CA TYR A 133 -7.70 20.52 23.35
C TYR A 133 -7.45 19.33 22.41
N SER A 134 -8.41 18.99 21.54
CA SER A 134 -8.29 17.85 20.61
C SER A 134 -7.20 18.03 19.57
N MET A 135 -6.92 19.26 19.13
CA MET A 135 -5.77 19.55 18.25
C MET A 135 -4.41 19.26 18.89
N ALA A 136 -4.33 19.22 20.23
CA ALA A 136 -3.12 18.86 20.97
C ALA A 136 -3.06 17.37 21.33
N GLN A 137 -4.10 16.59 21.01
CA GLN A 137 -4.13 15.15 21.25
C GLN A 137 -3.84 14.39 19.96
N ASP A 138 -3.13 13.27 20.08
CA ASP A 138 -3.01 12.30 19.01
C ASP A 138 -3.39 10.90 19.53
N PRO A 139 -4.69 10.53 19.51
CA PRO A 139 -5.15 9.24 20.05
C PRO A 139 -4.69 8.03 19.24
N HIS A 140 -4.13 8.24 18.05
CA HIS A 140 -3.62 7.17 17.18
C HIS A 140 -2.10 7.00 17.25
N ASP A 141 -1.43 7.88 17.99
CA ASP A 141 0.00 7.83 18.18
C ASP A 141 0.38 6.78 19.22
N GLN A 142 1.36 5.95 18.87
CA GLN A 142 1.99 5.03 19.79
C GLN A 142 3.47 5.38 19.87
N ALA A 143 3.86 6.06 20.94
CA ALA A 143 5.25 6.40 21.20
C ALA A 143 5.95 5.27 21.97
N GLY A 144 7.20 5.01 21.57
CA GLY A 144 8.08 4.06 22.22
C GLY A 144 9.43 4.03 21.50
N SER A 145 10.28 3.07 21.90
CA SER A 145 11.64 2.97 21.38
C SER A 145 11.96 1.53 21.05
N LEU A 146 12.52 1.30 19.87
CA LEU A 146 13.11 0.01 19.52
C LEU A 146 14.35 -0.27 20.38
N PRO A 147 14.65 -1.54 20.69
CA PRO A 147 15.88 -1.90 21.40
C PRO A 147 17.10 -1.44 20.61
N GLN A 148 18.03 -0.75 21.27
CA GLN A 148 19.32 -0.32 20.68
C GLN A 148 20.43 -1.36 20.85
N GLU A 149 20.14 -2.44 21.58
CA GLU A 149 21.05 -3.56 21.75
C GLU A 149 21.43 -4.16 20.38
N ILE A 150 22.73 -4.40 20.21
CA ILE A 150 23.24 -5.16 19.07
C ILE A 150 23.16 -6.64 19.42
N ALA A 151 22.10 -7.30 18.91
CA ALA A 151 21.88 -8.73 19.09
C ALA A 151 22.86 -9.58 18.25
N SER A 152 23.36 -9.03 17.13
CA SER A 152 24.40 -9.65 16.30
C SER A 152 25.37 -8.59 15.79
N ALA A 153 26.63 -8.63 16.26
CA ALA A 153 27.64 -7.64 15.87
C ALA A 153 28.19 -7.84 14.45
N ALA A 154 28.01 -9.03 13.88
CA ALA A 154 28.48 -9.39 12.54
C ALA A 154 27.40 -10.25 11.85
N PRO A 155 26.24 -9.67 11.51
CA PRO A 155 25.17 -10.42 10.89
C PRO A 155 25.55 -10.83 9.46
N VAL A 156 24.99 -11.95 9.02
CA VAL A 156 25.10 -12.40 7.63
C VAL A 156 24.06 -11.65 6.80
N TYR A 157 24.51 -10.98 5.74
CA TYR A 157 23.64 -10.25 4.81
C TYR A 157 23.25 -11.08 3.58
N GLY A 158 23.83 -12.27 3.40
CA GLY A 158 23.70 -13.09 2.20
C GLY A 158 24.55 -12.58 1.03
N GLY A 159 25.16 -13.50 0.28
CA GLY A 159 26.06 -13.18 -0.84
C GLY A 159 27.31 -12.38 -0.45
N GLU A 160 28.10 -11.98 -1.45
CA GLU A 160 29.31 -11.18 -1.30
C GLU A 160 29.12 -9.78 -1.91
N VAL A 161 28.34 -8.93 -1.24
CA VAL A 161 28.07 -7.55 -1.69
C VAL A 161 28.91 -6.55 -0.89
N PRO A 162 29.77 -5.74 -1.54
CA PRO A 162 30.53 -4.70 -0.86
C PRO A 162 29.63 -3.73 -0.07
N ASP A 163 30.14 -3.18 1.03
CA ASP A 163 29.38 -2.26 1.91
C ASP A 163 28.84 -1.02 1.17
N GLY A 164 29.64 -0.50 0.24
CA GLY A 164 29.29 0.64 -0.60
C GLY A 164 28.44 0.31 -1.83
N ASP A 165 28.06 -0.95 -2.03
CA ASP A 165 27.34 -1.43 -3.20
C ASP A 165 25.91 -1.93 -2.90
N TRP A 166 25.11 -2.04 -3.96
CA TRP A 166 23.71 -2.47 -3.92
C TRP A 166 23.40 -3.36 -5.13
N HIS A 167 23.67 -4.66 -5.01
CA HIS A 167 23.66 -5.59 -6.16
C HIS A 167 22.30 -6.24 -6.43
N GLN A 168 21.38 -6.20 -5.47
CA GLN A 168 20.04 -6.77 -5.56
C GLN A 168 18.98 -5.72 -5.22
N TYR A 169 17.71 -5.96 -5.54
CA TYR A 169 16.60 -5.04 -5.21
C TYR A 169 16.64 -4.58 -3.75
N GLY A 170 16.77 -5.51 -2.80
CA GLY A 170 16.91 -5.22 -1.36
C GLY A 170 18.36 -5.17 -0.87
N ARG A 171 19.29 -4.68 -1.71
CA ARG A 171 20.76 -4.66 -1.60
C ARG A 171 21.44 -6.00 -1.78
N THR A 172 20.99 -7.02 -1.04
CA THR A 172 21.58 -8.37 -0.99
C THR A 172 20.54 -9.45 -1.28
N PRO A 173 20.93 -10.72 -1.49
CA PRO A 173 20.01 -11.85 -1.68
C PRO A 173 18.96 -12.00 -0.57
N TYR A 174 19.30 -11.57 0.65
CA TYR A 174 18.42 -11.63 1.81
C TYR A 174 17.35 -10.53 1.83
N GLY A 175 17.46 -9.52 0.97
CA GLY A 175 16.40 -8.52 0.81
C GLY A 175 16.19 -7.62 2.03
N GLN A 176 17.20 -7.40 2.87
CA GLN A 176 17.04 -6.67 4.14
C GLN A 176 16.76 -5.17 3.96
N ARG A 177 17.12 -4.60 2.79
CA ARG A 177 17.10 -3.14 2.54
C ARG A 177 17.91 -2.40 3.60
N TYR A 178 18.99 -3.03 4.07
CA TYR A 178 19.89 -2.55 5.10
C TYR A 178 21.25 -2.23 4.51
N SER A 179 21.76 -1.03 4.76
CA SER A 179 23.10 -0.63 4.41
C SER A 179 24.00 -0.58 5.65
N PRO A 180 25.20 -1.20 5.61
CA PRO A 180 26.18 -1.11 6.69
C PRO A 180 26.89 0.25 6.76
N LEU A 181 26.60 1.18 5.84
CA LEU A 181 27.18 2.52 5.83
C LEU A 181 26.71 3.36 7.02
N THR A 182 27.62 4.17 7.56
CA THR A 182 27.42 4.97 8.79
C THR A 182 27.70 6.46 8.61
N GLN A 183 28.12 6.90 7.41
CA GLN A 183 28.47 8.30 7.17
C GLN A 183 27.25 9.19 7.37
N VAL A 184 26.09 8.80 6.84
CA VAL A 184 24.80 9.40 7.16
C VAL A 184 24.23 8.71 8.40
N ASN A 185 23.91 9.49 9.42
CA ASN A 185 23.42 9.02 10.71
C ASN A 185 22.44 10.03 11.33
N VAL A 186 21.87 9.67 12.49
CA VAL A 186 20.86 10.47 13.19
C VAL A 186 21.30 11.90 13.51
N ASP A 187 22.60 12.14 13.69
CA ASP A 187 23.12 13.46 14.07
C ASP A 187 23.30 14.41 12.87
N ASN A 188 23.53 13.86 11.68
CA ASN A 188 23.90 14.65 10.50
C ASN A 188 22.94 14.54 9.31
N VAL A 189 21.96 13.62 9.34
CA VAL A 189 21.02 13.42 8.22
C VAL A 189 20.26 14.69 7.82
N SER A 190 20.00 15.58 8.77
CA SER A 190 19.38 16.89 8.53
C SER A 190 20.17 17.80 7.58
N GLN A 191 21.44 17.49 7.30
CA GLN A 191 22.33 18.25 6.44
C GLN A 191 22.38 17.73 5.00
N LEU A 192 21.66 16.65 4.67
CA LEU A 192 21.62 16.11 3.31
C LEU A 192 21.15 17.17 2.30
N LYS A 193 21.83 17.21 1.15
CA LYS A 193 21.51 18.07 0.01
C LYS A 193 21.49 17.27 -1.28
N GLU A 194 20.68 17.71 -2.24
CA GLU A 194 20.70 17.16 -3.60
C GLU A 194 22.11 17.30 -4.19
N ALA A 195 22.68 16.18 -4.62
CA ALA A 195 24.00 16.08 -5.22
C ALA A 195 23.91 16.13 -6.76
N TRP A 196 22.98 15.34 -7.30
CA TRP A 196 22.70 15.28 -8.72
C TRP A 196 21.26 14.79 -8.94
N ARG A 197 20.75 15.07 -10.14
CA ARG A 197 19.44 14.64 -10.62
C ARG A 197 19.55 14.21 -12.08
N TYR A 198 18.89 13.11 -12.40
CA TYR A 198 18.74 12.57 -13.74
C TYR A 198 17.26 12.47 -14.11
N GLN A 199 16.94 12.75 -15.37
CA GLN A 199 15.60 12.57 -15.94
C GLN A 199 15.72 11.58 -17.08
N THR A 200 14.98 10.48 -17.02
CA THR A 200 15.13 9.40 -18.00
C THR A 200 14.58 9.77 -19.38
N GLY A 201 13.67 10.74 -19.43
CA GLY A 201 12.86 11.07 -20.60
C GLY A 201 11.69 10.10 -20.81
N ASP A 202 11.56 9.07 -19.98
CA ASP A 202 10.44 8.14 -20.01
C ASP A 202 9.29 8.68 -19.14
N VAL A 203 8.26 9.22 -19.78
CA VAL A 203 7.10 9.82 -19.11
C VAL A 203 5.83 9.10 -19.51
N LYS A 204 4.86 9.07 -18.58
CA LYS A 204 3.53 8.51 -18.85
C LYS A 204 2.88 9.19 -20.06
N LEU A 205 2.50 8.39 -21.05
CA LEU A 205 1.81 8.80 -22.27
C LEU A 205 0.28 8.80 -22.07
N PRO A 206 -0.48 9.50 -22.93
CA PRO A 206 -1.95 9.52 -22.86
C PRO A 206 -2.59 8.13 -23.04
N ASP A 207 -2.01 7.31 -23.93
CA ASP A 207 -2.51 5.99 -24.28
C ASP A 207 -1.94 4.87 -23.39
N ASP A 208 -1.04 5.21 -22.46
CA ASP A 208 -0.56 4.26 -21.45
C ASP A 208 -1.72 3.77 -20.59
N VAL A 209 -1.58 2.55 -20.11
CA VAL A 209 -2.51 1.97 -19.15
C VAL A 209 -2.59 2.85 -17.90
N GLY A 210 -3.77 2.88 -17.27
CA GLY A 210 -4.02 3.77 -16.13
C GLY A 210 -2.99 3.61 -15.03
N GLU A 211 -2.62 2.36 -14.76
CA GLU A 211 -1.58 2.01 -13.79
C GLU A 211 -0.18 1.97 -14.42
N THR A 212 0.33 3.16 -14.76
CA THR A 212 1.76 3.37 -15.02
C THR A 212 2.46 3.69 -13.70
N THR A 213 3.48 2.93 -13.32
CA THR A 213 4.20 3.14 -12.05
C THR A 213 5.71 3.05 -12.22
N TYR A 214 6.44 4.04 -11.68
CA TYR A 214 7.90 4.05 -11.70
C TYR A 214 8.46 3.63 -10.34
N GLN A 215 8.67 2.32 -10.17
CA GLN A 215 8.90 1.67 -8.88
C GLN A 215 10.34 1.15 -8.69
N VAL A 216 11.28 1.58 -9.54
CA VAL A 216 12.63 0.99 -9.59
C VAL A 216 13.44 1.29 -8.33
N THR A 217 14.14 0.27 -7.82
CA THR A 217 15.28 0.47 -6.92
C THR A 217 16.56 0.32 -7.73
N PRO A 218 17.38 1.39 -7.89
CA PRO A 218 18.63 1.30 -8.65
C PRO A 218 19.59 0.26 -8.07
N LEU A 219 20.24 -0.51 -8.94
CA LEU A 219 21.41 -1.31 -8.55
C LEU A 219 22.67 -0.46 -8.65
N LYS A 220 23.59 -0.58 -7.69
CA LYS A 220 24.92 0.06 -7.73
C LYS A 220 26.00 -1.00 -7.76
N ILE A 221 26.73 -1.08 -8.88
CA ILE A 221 27.89 -1.95 -9.07
C ILE A 221 29.09 -1.08 -9.44
N GLY A 222 30.09 -1.03 -8.55
CA GLY A 222 31.26 -0.17 -8.76
C GLY A 222 30.86 1.31 -8.88
N ASN A 223 31.10 1.92 -10.04
CA ASN A 223 30.76 3.33 -10.31
C ASN A 223 29.51 3.52 -11.21
N THR A 224 28.69 2.47 -11.37
CA THR A 224 27.51 2.51 -12.25
C THR A 224 26.25 2.21 -11.47
N LEU A 225 25.20 3.00 -11.71
CA LEU A 225 23.83 2.70 -11.35
C LEU A 225 23.11 2.09 -12.56
N TYR A 226 22.38 1.01 -12.35
CA TYR A 226 21.49 0.43 -13.37
C TYR A 226 20.04 0.58 -12.95
N ILE A 227 19.22 1.08 -13.87
CA ILE A 227 17.79 1.26 -13.68
C ILE A 227 17.02 0.72 -14.88
N CYS A 228 15.73 0.52 -14.68
CA CYS A 228 14.74 0.39 -15.73
C CYS A 228 13.71 1.52 -15.61
N THR A 229 12.82 1.67 -16.59
CA THR A 229 11.72 2.66 -16.59
C THR A 229 10.35 1.99 -16.82
N PRO A 230 9.20 2.68 -16.70
CA PRO A 230 7.88 2.09 -16.96
C PRO A 230 7.69 1.49 -18.37
N HIS A 231 8.28 2.07 -19.41
CA HIS A 231 8.35 1.48 -20.77
C HIS A 231 9.52 0.47 -20.92
N ASN A 232 10.10 0.03 -19.80
CA ASN A 232 11.19 -0.92 -19.69
C ASN A 232 12.49 -0.48 -20.40
N TRP A 233 12.81 0.81 -20.52
CA TRP A 233 14.14 1.21 -20.97
C TRP A 233 15.17 0.82 -19.90
N ALA A 234 16.25 0.12 -20.27
CA ALA A 234 17.39 -0.09 -19.39
C ALA A 234 18.38 1.06 -19.53
N ILE A 235 18.83 1.61 -18.42
CA ILE A 235 19.73 2.77 -18.41
C ILE A 235 20.85 2.54 -17.40
N ALA A 236 22.09 2.78 -17.84
CA ALA A 236 23.23 2.89 -16.95
C ALA A 236 23.56 4.36 -16.72
N ILE A 237 23.83 4.71 -15.46
CA ILE A 237 24.13 6.07 -15.02
C ILE A 237 25.44 6.05 -14.23
N ASP A 238 26.27 7.06 -14.40
CA ASP A 238 27.42 7.29 -13.55
C ASP A 238 27.00 7.63 -12.12
N ALA A 239 27.42 6.81 -11.14
CA ALA A 239 26.99 6.98 -9.76
C ALA A 239 27.46 8.31 -9.15
N ALA A 240 28.64 8.81 -9.53
CA ALA A 240 29.16 10.05 -8.96
C ALA A 240 28.46 11.31 -9.50
N THR A 241 28.08 11.29 -10.78
CA THR A 241 27.65 12.50 -11.50
C THR A 241 26.21 12.50 -11.97
N GLY A 242 25.52 11.35 -11.96
CA GLY A 242 24.17 11.23 -12.50
C GLY A 242 24.10 11.27 -14.03
N LYS A 243 25.23 11.17 -14.75
CA LYS A 243 25.27 11.22 -16.22
C LYS A 243 24.93 9.86 -16.83
N GLU A 244 24.06 9.85 -17.84
CA GLU A 244 23.77 8.65 -18.65
C GLU A 244 25.07 8.11 -19.28
N LYS A 245 25.31 6.81 -19.14
CA LYS A 245 26.41 6.07 -19.77
C LYS A 245 25.92 5.39 -21.05
N TRP A 246 24.80 4.69 -20.96
CA TRP A 246 24.11 4.08 -22.09
C TRP A 246 22.62 3.93 -21.76
N LYS A 247 21.81 3.79 -22.81
CA LYS A 247 20.39 3.49 -22.74
C LYS A 247 20.02 2.46 -23.81
N TYR A 248 19.17 1.52 -23.43
CA TYR A 248 18.59 0.52 -24.30
C TYR A 248 17.07 0.58 -24.22
N ASP A 249 16.42 0.74 -25.38
CA ASP A 249 14.97 0.69 -25.51
C ASP A 249 14.56 -0.67 -26.11
N PRO A 250 13.88 -1.55 -25.34
CA PRO A 250 13.42 -2.84 -25.84
C PRO A 250 12.24 -2.74 -26.82
N ASN A 251 11.63 -1.56 -26.98
CA ASN A 251 10.45 -1.32 -27.82
C ASN A 251 9.28 -2.26 -27.49
N VAL A 252 8.86 -2.29 -26.21
CA VAL A 252 7.76 -3.16 -25.72
C VAL A 252 6.38 -2.82 -26.31
N GLY A 253 6.25 -1.67 -26.97
CA GLY A 253 5.01 -1.20 -27.57
C GLY A 253 3.92 -0.85 -26.56
N LEU A 254 2.75 -0.46 -27.07
CA LEU A 254 1.54 -0.21 -26.29
C LEU A 254 0.63 -1.43 -26.35
N ASN A 255 -0.01 -1.74 -25.22
CA ASN A 255 -1.00 -2.81 -25.13
C ASN A 255 -1.99 -2.43 -24.02
N PRO A 256 -3.22 -2.04 -24.37
CA PRO A 256 -4.21 -1.56 -23.42
C PRO A 256 -4.77 -2.66 -22.50
N ASP A 257 -4.53 -3.92 -22.83
CA ASP A 257 -4.96 -5.09 -22.03
C ASP A 257 -3.97 -5.42 -20.89
N ARG A 258 -2.84 -4.71 -20.79
CA ARG A 258 -1.97 -4.79 -19.60
C ARG A 258 -2.65 -4.11 -18.42
N GLN A 259 -2.72 -4.80 -17.28
CA GLN A 259 -3.20 -4.19 -16.04
C GLN A 259 -2.14 -3.21 -15.48
N HIS A 260 -0.85 -3.58 -15.50
CA HIS A 260 0.23 -2.73 -15.00
C HIS A 260 1.31 -2.43 -16.06
N GLN A 261 1.79 -1.18 -16.08
CA GLN A 261 3.00 -0.78 -16.78
C GLN A 261 4.02 -0.28 -15.75
N THR A 262 4.81 -1.23 -15.27
CA THR A 262 5.62 -1.08 -14.05
C THR A 262 7.02 -1.64 -14.27
N CYS A 263 8.02 -0.99 -13.68
CA CYS A 263 9.32 -1.61 -13.49
C CYS A 263 9.87 -1.38 -12.07
N ARG A 264 10.26 -2.49 -11.40
CA ARG A 264 10.84 -2.47 -10.05
C ARG A 264 12.35 -2.66 -10.02
N GLY A 265 12.97 -3.10 -11.10
CA GLY A 265 14.41 -3.37 -11.12
C GLY A 265 14.88 -4.16 -12.33
N VAL A 266 16.21 -4.23 -12.42
CA VAL A 266 16.96 -5.16 -13.25
C VAL A 266 17.76 -6.09 -12.35
N SER A 267 18.34 -7.15 -12.90
CA SER A 267 19.26 -8.05 -12.16
C SER A 267 20.65 -8.02 -12.76
N TYR A 268 21.68 -8.13 -11.94
CA TYR A 268 23.07 -8.12 -12.38
C TYR A 268 23.73 -9.48 -12.16
N TYR A 269 24.56 -9.90 -13.10
CA TYR A 269 25.41 -11.08 -12.99
C TYR A 269 26.80 -10.81 -13.54
N ALA A 270 27.82 -11.30 -12.84
CA ALA A 270 29.18 -11.35 -13.33
C ALA A 270 29.63 -12.81 -13.41
N GLU A 271 30.08 -13.22 -14.58
CA GLU A 271 30.60 -14.56 -14.81
C GLU A 271 31.90 -14.78 -14.03
N PRO A 272 31.96 -15.78 -13.14
CA PRO A 272 33.16 -16.05 -12.36
C PRO A 272 34.36 -16.37 -13.26
N ASN A 273 35.51 -15.76 -12.99
CA ASN A 273 36.78 -16.00 -13.69
C ASN A 273 36.80 -15.61 -15.18
N ALA A 274 35.80 -14.87 -15.67
CA ALA A 274 35.86 -14.31 -17.01
C ALA A 274 37.01 -13.30 -17.13
N ALA A 275 37.71 -13.30 -18.28
CA ALA A 275 38.77 -12.34 -18.53
C ALA A 275 38.20 -10.91 -18.58
N ALA A 276 38.90 -9.96 -17.96
CA ALA A 276 38.47 -8.56 -17.94
C ALA A 276 38.24 -8.02 -19.37
N GLY A 277 37.13 -7.33 -19.58
CA GLY A 277 36.75 -6.80 -20.90
C GLY A 277 36.12 -7.83 -21.85
N THR A 278 35.90 -9.07 -21.42
CA THR A 278 35.10 -10.03 -22.20
C THR A 278 33.67 -9.52 -22.33
N ALA A 279 33.22 -9.35 -23.57
CA ALA A 279 31.86 -8.92 -23.87
C ALA A 279 30.86 -9.87 -23.21
N CYS A 280 29.82 -9.30 -22.61
CA CYS A 280 28.78 -10.02 -21.89
C CYS A 280 29.28 -10.83 -20.69
N ALA A 281 30.54 -10.75 -20.24
CA ALA A 281 30.93 -11.40 -18.98
C ALA A 281 30.19 -10.80 -17.77
N GLN A 282 29.83 -9.52 -17.86
CA GLN A 282 28.96 -8.85 -16.91
C GLN A 282 27.66 -8.50 -17.62
N ARG A 283 26.53 -8.97 -17.08
CA ARG A 283 25.22 -8.88 -17.70
C ARG A 283 24.23 -8.16 -16.79
N VAL A 284 23.39 -7.34 -17.40
CA VAL A 284 22.17 -6.78 -16.80
C VAL A 284 20.99 -7.46 -17.47
N TYR A 285 20.12 -8.09 -16.68
CA TYR A 285 18.90 -8.72 -17.15
C TYR A 285 17.72 -7.78 -16.95
N LEU A 286 17.05 -7.47 -18.07
CA LEU A 286 15.92 -6.57 -18.14
C LEU A 286 14.62 -7.36 -18.31
N PRO A 287 13.79 -7.49 -17.26
CA PRO A 287 12.42 -7.96 -17.42
C PRO A 287 11.58 -6.89 -18.13
N THR A 288 10.66 -7.32 -18.98
CA THR A 288 9.83 -6.41 -19.78
C THR A 288 8.35 -6.73 -19.66
N SER A 289 7.53 -5.72 -19.94
CA SER A 289 6.08 -5.78 -19.85
C SER A 289 5.42 -6.51 -21.03
N ASP A 290 6.20 -6.98 -22.01
CA ASP A 290 5.75 -7.85 -23.11
C ASP A 290 6.27 -9.30 -22.95
N ALA A 291 6.53 -9.71 -21.70
CA ALA A 291 6.95 -11.06 -21.31
C ALA A 291 8.32 -11.52 -21.83
N ARG A 292 9.23 -10.59 -22.16
CA ARG A 292 10.63 -10.91 -22.46
C ARG A 292 11.55 -10.69 -21.26
N LEU A 293 12.59 -11.50 -21.17
CA LEU A 293 13.77 -11.21 -20.36
C LEU A 293 14.98 -11.03 -21.30
N ILE A 294 15.58 -9.83 -21.28
CA ILE A 294 16.63 -9.45 -22.22
C ILE A 294 17.96 -9.37 -21.48
N ALA A 295 19.00 -10.01 -22.02
CA ALA A 295 20.36 -9.94 -21.49
C ALA A 295 21.16 -8.83 -22.19
N LEU A 296 21.66 -7.88 -21.41
CA LEU A 296 22.45 -6.75 -21.89
C LEU A 296 23.86 -6.80 -21.29
N ASP A 297 24.87 -6.46 -22.09
CA ASP A 297 26.22 -6.23 -21.59
C ASP A 297 26.21 -5.03 -20.65
N ALA A 298 26.71 -5.22 -19.42
CA ALA A 298 26.60 -4.21 -18.38
C ALA A 298 27.37 -2.92 -18.71
N ALA A 299 28.48 -3.02 -19.45
CA ALA A 299 29.32 -1.86 -19.78
C ALA A 299 28.76 -1.04 -20.94
N THR A 300 28.11 -1.69 -21.91
CA THR A 300 27.75 -1.09 -23.20
C THR A 300 26.25 -1.00 -23.47
N GLY A 301 25.43 -1.78 -22.77
CA GLY A 301 23.99 -1.90 -23.03
C GLY A 301 23.67 -2.69 -24.30
N GLN A 302 24.67 -3.31 -24.95
CA GLN A 302 24.44 -4.14 -26.14
C GLN A 302 23.81 -5.48 -25.77
N VAL A 303 22.92 -5.98 -26.63
CA VAL A 303 22.27 -7.27 -26.43
C VAL A 303 23.29 -8.40 -26.48
N CYS A 304 23.25 -9.27 -25.48
CA CYS A 304 24.09 -10.46 -25.41
C CYS A 304 23.50 -11.59 -26.24
N THR A 305 23.80 -11.60 -27.54
CA THR A 305 23.19 -12.54 -28.51
C THR A 305 23.46 -14.02 -28.25
N SER A 306 24.42 -14.35 -27.37
CA SER A 306 24.70 -15.71 -26.93
C SER A 306 23.67 -16.27 -25.94
N PHE A 307 22.83 -15.41 -25.35
CA PHE A 307 21.82 -15.79 -24.37
C PHE A 307 20.49 -16.09 -25.06
N ALA A 308 19.87 -17.23 -24.75
CA ALA A 308 18.55 -17.62 -25.23
C ALA A 308 18.40 -17.43 -26.77
N ASP A 309 17.31 -16.82 -27.23
CA ASP A 309 17.10 -16.51 -28.64
C ASP A 309 17.63 -15.10 -28.95
N GLN A 310 18.88 -15.02 -29.42
CA GLN A 310 19.56 -13.77 -29.79
C GLN A 310 19.50 -12.68 -28.70
N GLY A 311 19.63 -13.09 -27.44
CA GLY A 311 19.62 -12.23 -26.25
C GLY A 311 18.26 -12.09 -25.57
N VAL A 312 17.23 -12.77 -26.08
CA VAL A 312 15.85 -12.68 -25.59
C VAL A 312 15.36 -14.05 -25.11
N LEU A 313 14.90 -14.09 -23.87
CA LEU A 313 14.16 -15.22 -23.31
C LEU A 313 12.66 -14.88 -23.27
N HIS A 314 11.85 -15.76 -23.86
CA HIS A 314 10.40 -15.62 -23.99
C HIS A 314 9.67 -16.34 -22.85
N LEU A 315 9.03 -15.58 -21.96
CA LEU A 315 8.42 -16.11 -20.73
C LEU A 315 7.00 -16.65 -20.97
N GLU A 316 6.40 -16.43 -22.13
CA GLU A 316 5.10 -16.93 -22.52
C GLU A 316 5.10 -18.40 -22.99
N GLN A 317 6.28 -19.01 -23.15
CA GLN A 317 6.42 -20.39 -23.60
C GLN A 317 5.77 -21.39 -22.62
N GLY A 318 5.02 -22.35 -23.17
CA GLY A 318 4.33 -23.38 -22.39
C GLY A 318 2.99 -22.96 -21.78
N MET A 319 2.54 -21.73 -22.00
CA MET A 319 1.23 -21.26 -21.52
C MET A 319 0.10 -21.80 -22.41
N LYS A 320 -0.95 -22.36 -21.81
CA LYS A 320 -2.12 -22.90 -22.55
C LYS A 320 -2.92 -21.81 -23.27
N TYR A 321 -3.19 -20.71 -22.56
CA TYR A 321 -3.78 -19.51 -23.10
C TYR A 321 -2.72 -18.43 -23.09
N ASN A 322 -2.60 -17.66 -24.17
CA ASN A 322 -1.62 -16.59 -24.26
C ASN A 322 -2.18 -15.31 -24.92
N PRO A 323 -3.26 -14.72 -24.38
CA PRO A 323 -3.69 -13.39 -24.77
C PRO A 323 -2.58 -12.36 -24.47
N ALA A 324 -2.35 -11.47 -25.43
CA ALA A 324 -1.31 -10.46 -25.31
C ALA A 324 -1.62 -9.48 -24.17
N GLY A 325 -0.63 -9.20 -23.31
CA GLY A 325 -0.77 -8.24 -22.21
C GLY A 325 -1.29 -8.81 -20.90
N TYR A 326 -1.65 -10.10 -20.86
CA TYR A 326 -2.16 -10.76 -19.66
C TYR A 326 -1.05 -11.36 -18.78
N TYR A 327 0.14 -11.60 -19.32
CA TYR A 327 1.33 -12.03 -18.57
C TYR A 327 2.52 -11.13 -18.87
N TYR A 328 3.25 -10.74 -17.83
CA TYR A 328 4.41 -9.87 -17.94
C TYR A 328 5.26 -9.86 -16.66
N SER A 329 6.46 -9.27 -16.72
CA SER A 329 7.33 -9.14 -15.55
C SER A 329 7.38 -7.70 -15.05
N THR A 330 6.92 -7.49 -13.82
CA THR A 330 7.01 -6.19 -13.12
C THR A 330 8.23 -6.11 -12.19
N SER A 331 8.78 -7.27 -11.79
CA SER A 331 9.89 -7.41 -10.84
C SER A 331 11.14 -8.04 -11.48
N PRO A 332 12.35 -7.71 -10.99
CA PRO A 332 13.58 -8.37 -11.41
C PRO A 332 13.62 -9.85 -10.99
N PRO A 333 14.19 -10.75 -11.80
CA PRO A 333 14.47 -12.11 -11.37
C PRO A 333 15.55 -12.15 -10.28
N VAL A 334 15.66 -13.26 -9.56
CA VAL A 334 16.84 -13.53 -8.73
C VAL A 334 17.84 -14.38 -9.51
N ILE A 335 19.14 -14.18 -9.24
CA ILE A 335 20.21 -14.96 -9.86
C ILE A 335 20.93 -15.73 -8.77
N ALA A 336 20.74 -17.04 -8.74
CA ALA A 336 21.25 -17.91 -7.68
C ALA A 336 21.84 -19.20 -8.26
N ALA A 337 23.03 -19.58 -7.81
CA ALA A 337 23.74 -20.80 -8.20
C ALA A 337 23.80 -21.01 -9.73
N GLY A 338 24.12 -19.94 -10.48
CA GLY A 338 24.19 -19.94 -11.94
C GLY A 338 22.85 -19.98 -12.66
N LYS A 339 21.73 -19.67 -11.98
CA LYS A 339 20.38 -19.74 -12.55
C LYS A 339 19.65 -18.42 -12.39
N ILE A 340 18.89 -18.04 -13.41
CA ILE A 340 17.88 -16.99 -13.35
C ILE A 340 16.58 -17.64 -12.89
N ILE A 341 16.06 -17.26 -11.72
CA ILE A 341 14.79 -17.74 -11.19
C ILE A 341 13.76 -16.61 -11.27
N ILE A 342 12.65 -16.86 -11.96
CA ILE A 342 11.69 -15.82 -12.33
C ILE A 342 10.25 -16.33 -12.29
N GLY A 343 9.35 -15.49 -11.77
CA GLY A 343 7.89 -15.59 -11.92
C GLY A 343 7.35 -14.50 -12.84
N GLY A 344 6.05 -14.26 -12.80
CA GLY A 344 5.45 -13.16 -13.56
C GLY A 344 4.19 -12.64 -12.89
N ALA A 345 3.76 -11.47 -13.34
CA ALA A 345 2.41 -10.97 -13.12
C ALA A 345 1.47 -11.61 -14.15
N VAL A 346 0.29 -11.97 -13.67
CA VAL A 346 -0.86 -12.46 -14.44
C VAL A 346 -1.97 -11.47 -14.11
N ASN A 347 -2.75 -11.04 -15.10
CA ASN A 347 -3.86 -10.12 -14.83
C ASN A 347 -4.88 -10.74 -13.87
N ASP A 348 -5.28 -9.98 -12.86
CA ASP A 348 -5.91 -10.55 -11.68
C ASP A 348 -7.38 -10.92 -11.90
N ASN A 349 -8.16 -10.09 -12.58
CA ASN A 349 -9.62 -10.20 -12.60
C ASN A 349 -10.21 -10.02 -14.02
N TYR A 350 -9.51 -10.60 -15.00
CA TYR A 350 -9.87 -10.51 -16.42
C TYR A 350 -10.65 -11.74 -16.88
N SER A 351 -10.13 -12.94 -16.67
CA SER A 351 -10.75 -14.19 -17.15
C SER A 351 -10.43 -15.43 -16.29
N THR A 352 -11.20 -16.50 -16.49
CA THR A 352 -10.84 -17.86 -16.05
C THR A 352 -9.88 -18.58 -17.02
N GLN A 353 -9.38 -17.89 -18.05
CA GLN A 353 -8.49 -18.41 -19.10
C GLN A 353 -7.23 -17.54 -19.28
N GLU A 354 -6.51 -17.32 -18.18
CA GLU A 354 -5.24 -16.59 -18.09
C GLU A 354 -4.03 -17.53 -18.20
N GLN A 355 -2.84 -16.94 -18.36
CA GLN A 355 -1.56 -17.63 -18.27
C GLN A 355 -1.35 -18.26 -16.89
N SER A 356 -0.40 -19.19 -16.81
CA SER A 356 0.05 -19.78 -15.54
C SER A 356 0.98 -18.83 -14.78
N GLY A 357 0.86 -18.81 -13.46
CA GLY A 357 1.80 -18.20 -12.53
C GLY A 357 3.11 -18.99 -12.30
N VAL A 358 3.46 -19.93 -13.19
CA VAL A 358 4.65 -20.80 -13.07
C VAL A 358 5.94 -20.04 -12.74
N ILE A 359 6.71 -20.62 -11.81
CA ILE A 359 8.07 -20.18 -11.47
C ILE A 359 9.07 -21.03 -12.23
N ARG A 360 10.07 -20.42 -12.87
CA ARG A 360 11.03 -21.14 -13.71
C ARG A 360 12.46 -20.75 -13.37
N ALA A 361 13.36 -21.70 -13.54
CA ALA A 361 14.79 -21.46 -13.51
C ALA A 361 15.42 -21.71 -14.88
N PHE A 362 16.24 -20.77 -15.32
CA PHE A 362 16.99 -20.84 -16.56
C PHE A 362 18.47 -20.75 -16.26
N ASP A 363 19.31 -21.41 -17.06
CA ASP A 363 20.75 -21.22 -16.99
C ASP A 363 21.10 -19.76 -17.27
N VAL A 364 21.91 -19.16 -16.40
CA VAL A 364 22.19 -17.72 -16.47
C VAL A 364 22.95 -17.34 -17.74
N ASN A 365 23.75 -18.23 -18.35
CA ASN A 365 24.58 -17.86 -19.49
C ASN A 365 23.88 -18.15 -20.83
N SER A 366 23.17 -19.27 -20.92
CA SER A 366 22.54 -19.77 -22.14
C SER A 366 21.04 -19.51 -22.22
N GLY A 367 20.36 -19.26 -21.09
CA GLY A 367 18.91 -19.12 -21.04
C GLY A 367 18.14 -20.43 -21.18
N ALA A 368 18.81 -21.59 -21.13
CA ALA A 368 18.16 -22.89 -21.20
C ALA A 368 17.30 -23.17 -19.95
N LEU A 369 16.08 -23.67 -20.13
CA LEU A 369 15.20 -24.05 -19.00
C LEU A 369 15.81 -25.23 -18.23
N ILE A 370 16.00 -25.06 -16.92
CA ILE A 370 16.56 -26.06 -16.00
C ILE A 370 15.45 -26.79 -15.25
N TRP A 371 14.50 -26.05 -14.68
CA TRP A 371 13.34 -26.59 -13.99
C TRP A 371 12.17 -25.60 -14.04
N ASN A 372 10.96 -26.11 -13.85
CA ASN A 372 9.73 -25.32 -13.67
C ASN A 372 8.97 -25.76 -12.43
N TRP A 373 8.34 -24.85 -11.72
CA TRP A 373 7.45 -25.16 -10.61
C TRP A 373 6.12 -24.46 -10.86
N ASP A 374 5.08 -25.26 -11.05
CA ASP A 374 3.71 -24.83 -11.25
C ASP A 374 2.89 -25.28 -10.06
N SER A 375 2.25 -24.35 -9.35
CA SER A 375 1.48 -24.63 -8.15
C SER A 375 0.28 -25.55 -8.38
N GLY A 376 -0.22 -25.67 -9.62
CA GLY A 376 -1.22 -26.68 -9.98
C GLY A 376 -0.67 -28.10 -10.07
N ASN A 377 0.61 -28.24 -10.42
CA ASN A 377 1.31 -29.52 -10.60
C ASN A 377 2.71 -29.51 -9.94
N PRO A 378 2.80 -29.26 -8.61
CA PRO A 378 4.04 -28.87 -7.93
C PRO A 378 5.12 -29.97 -7.91
N GLN A 379 4.73 -31.23 -8.15
CA GLN A 379 5.65 -32.37 -8.17
C GLN A 379 6.38 -32.56 -9.51
N LYS A 380 5.86 -31.95 -10.60
CA LYS A 380 6.46 -32.05 -11.94
C LYS A 380 7.43 -30.89 -12.16
N THR A 381 8.64 -31.07 -11.66
CA THR A 381 9.64 -29.99 -11.66
C THR A 381 10.62 -30.00 -12.83
N GLU A 382 10.67 -31.10 -13.57
CA GLU A 382 11.45 -31.20 -14.80
C GLU A 382 10.87 -30.28 -15.88
N PRO A 383 11.72 -29.78 -16.82
CA PRO A 383 11.25 -29.03 -17.98
C PRO A 383 10.10 -29.75 -18.68
N ILE A 384 8.99 -29.04 -18.88
CA ILE A 384 7.82 -29.57 -19.59
C ILE A 384 8.18 -30.10 -20.98
N ALA A 385 7.54 -31.19 -21.39
CA ALA A 385 7.78 -31.76 -22.72
C ALA A 385 7.16 -30.90 -23.82
N ALA A 386 7.66 -31.05 -25.05
CA ALA A 386 7.10 -30.35 -26.20
C ALA A 386 5.60 -30.68 -26.37
N GLY A 387 4.76 -29.63 -26.40
CA GLY A 387 3.30 -29.75 -26.53
C GLY A 387 2.54 -29.88 -25.20
N GLU A 388 3.23 -30.05 -24.07
CA GLU A 388 2.62 -29.89 -22.75
C GLU A 388 2.47 -28.42 -22.39
N THR A 389 1.53 -28.11 -21.50
CA THR A 389 1.24 -26.75 -21.06
C THR A 389 1.12 -26.67 -19.54
N TYR A 390 1.49 -25.52 -18.97
CA TYR A 390 1.27 -25.19 -17.58
C TYR A 390 -0.22 -25.03 -17.22
N THR A 391 -0.51 -25.04 -15.93
CA THR A 391 -1.83 -24.92 -15.33
C THR A 391 -2.35 -23.50 -15.49
N THR A 392 -3.46 -23.35 -16.22
CA THR A 392 -4.20 -22.10 -16.35
C THR A 392 -4.52 -21.49 -14.99
N ASN A 393 -4.29 -20.18 -14.84
CA ASN A 393 -4.62 -19.37 -13.65
C ASN A 393 -3.93 -19.81 -12.34
N SER A 394 -2.89 -20.64 -12.40
CA SER A 394 -2.17 -21.01 -11.18
C SER A 394 -1.60 -19.76 -10.49
N PRO A 395 -1.60 -19.68 -9.14
CA PRO A 395 -1.04 -18.57 -8.38
C PRO A 395 0.30 -18.09 -8.92
N ASN A 396 0.41 -16.78 -9.14
CA ASN A 396 1.58 -16.13 -9.71
C ASN A 396 2.54 -15.62 -8.62
N SER A 397 3.74 -15.20 -9.03
CA SER A 397 4.63 -14.40 -8.18
C SER A 397 5.06 -13.18 -8.99
N TRP A 398 4.34 -12.09 -8.76
CA TRP A 398 4.60 -10.80 -9.42
C TRP A 398 5.63 -9.95 -8.67
N SER A 399 5.99 -10.34 -7.44
CA SER A 399 6.91 -9.62 -6.55
C SER A 399 8.37 -10.04 -6.73
N VAL A 400 9.25 -9.45 -5.92
CA VAL A 400 10.68 -9.76 -5.84
C VAL A 400 10.87 -10.98 -4.93
N LEU A 401 11.73 -11.92 -5.33
CA LEU A 401 12.06 -13.12 -4.54
C LEU A 401 13.26 -12.85 -3.60
N SER A 402 13.49 -13.73 -2.63
CA SER A 402 14.74 -13.77 -1.86
C SER A 402 15.32 -15.18 -1.86
N TYR A 403 16.61 -15.33 -1.58
CA TYR A 403 17.24 -16.63 -1.61
C TYR A 403 18.42 -16.75 -0.64
N ASP A 404 18.68 -17.98 -0.23
CA ASP A 404 19.81 -18.39 0.60
C ASP A 404 20.52 -19.57 -0.08
N GLU A 405 21.62 -19.28 -0.78
CA GLU A 405 22.42 -20.31 -1.46
C GLU A 405 23.05 -21.30 -0.46
N GLY A 406 23.34 -20.86 0.76
CA GLY A 406 23.89 -21.74 1.80
C GLY A 406 22.91 -22.82 2.23
N LEU A 407 21.60 -22.54 2.15
CA LEU A 407 20.53 -23.51 2.37
C LEU A 407 20.06 -24.18 1.07
N GLY A 408 20.45 -23.66 -0.10
CA GLY A 408 19.95 -24.10 -1.39
C GLY A 408 18.49 -23.74 -1.62
N LEU A 409 17.96 -22.67 -1.00
CA LEU A 409 16.54 -22.31 -1.02
C LEU A 409 16.28 -20.94 -1.65
N VAL A 410 15.22 -20.86 -2.45
CA VAL A 410 14.60 -19.61 -2.92
C VAL A 410 13.20 -19.49 -2.31
N TYR A 411 12.84 -18.29 -1.86
CA TYR A 411 11.59 -17.99 -1.19
C TYR A 411 10.70 -17.17 -2.12
N VAL A 412 9.56 -17.74 -2.45
CA VAL A 412 8.62 -17.21 -3.44
C VAL A 412 7.35 -16.75 -2.72
N PRO A 413 7.08 -15.43 -2.67
CA PRO A 413 5.79 -14.92 -2.23
C PRO A 413 4.77 -15.08 -3.38
N LEU A 414 3.60 -15.65 -3.08
CA LEU A 414 2.60 -15.99 -4.08
C LEU A 414 1.30 -15.18 -3.95
N GLY A 415 0.76 -14.90 -5.14
CA GLY A 415 -0.62 -14.52 -5.42
C GLY A 415 -1.64 -15.59 -5.03
N ASN A 416 -2.89 -15.36 -5.40
CA ASN A 416 -3.94 -16.36 -5.42
C ASN A 416 -4.26 -16.79 -6.86
N GLN A 417 -5.16 -17.77 -7.04
CA GLN A 417 -5.70 -18.07 -8.35
C GLN A 417 -6.61 -16.93 -8.80
N VAL A 418 -6.39 -16.46 -10.03
CA VAL A 418 -7.22 -15.46 -10.72
C VAL A 418 -8.49 -16.14 -11.30
N PRO A 419 -9.68 -15.52 -11.27
CA PRO A 419 -10.04 -14.26 -10.62
C PRO A 419 -10.02 -14.29 -9.09
N ASP A 420 -9.51 -13.24 -8.44
CA ASP A 420 -9.16 -13.29 -7.02
C ASP A 420 -10.34 -13.40 -6.07
N GLN A 421 -11.43 -12.69 -6.38
CA GLN A 421 -12.62 -12.66 -5.53
C GLN A 421 -13.52 -13.89 -5.72
N LEU A 422 -13.11 -14.85 -6.54
CA LEU A 422 -13.84 -16.08 -6.87
C LEU A 422 -12.94 -17.30 -6.64
N GLY A 423 -13.18 -18.00 -5.54
CA GLY A 423 -12.40 -19.17 -5.11
C GLY A 423 -12.97 -20.50 -5.57
N MET A 424 -14.19 -20.53 -6.11
CA MET A 424 -14.84 -21.77 -6.48
C MET A 424 -14.04 -22.59 -7.51
N GLY A 425 -13.94 -23.90 -7.30
CA GLY A 425 -13.31 -24.83 -8.25
C GLY A 425 -11.78 -24.85 -8.26
N ARG A 426 -11.11 -24.18 -7.30
CA ARG A 426 -9.66 -24.35 -7.07
C ARG A 426 -9.33 -25.82 -6.80
N SER A 427 -8.25 -26.31 -7.40
CA SER A 427 -7.73 -27.64 -7.08
C SER A 427 -7.08 -27.63 -5.69
N GLU A 428 -6.92 -28.79 -5.07
CA GLU A 428 -6.27 -28.91 -3.75
C GLU A 428 -4.85 -28.29 -3.74
N ASN A 429 -4.08 -28.51 -4.82
CA ASN A 429 -2.75 -27.93 -4.93
C ASN A 429 -2.82 -26.40 -5.04
N VAL A 430 -3.67 -25.87 -5.91
CA VAL A 430 -3.79 -24.41 -6.06
C VAL A 430 -4.30 -23.76 -4.78
N GLU A 431 -5.25 -24.39 -4.10
CA GLU A 431 -5.76 -23.94 -2.80
C GLU A 431 -4.64 -23.91 -1.76
N LYS A 432 -3.75 -24.92 -1.71
CA LYS A 432 -2.62 -25.01 -0.78
C LYS A 432 -1.58 -23.90 -0.99
N TYR A 433 -1.29 -23.50 -2.22
CA TYR A 433 -0.24 -22.53 -2.55
C TYR A 433 -0.74 -21.10 -2.76
N SER A 434 -2.05 -20.87 -2.84
CA SER A 434 -2.60 -19.51 -2.92
C SER A 434 -2.29 -18.70 -1.64
N SER A 435 -1.96 -17.42 -1.82
CA SER A 435 -1.71 -16.44 -0.76
C SER A 435 -0.72 -16.96 0.27
N SER A 436 0.45 -17.39 -0.20
CA SER A 436 1.43 -18.13 0.59
C SER A 436 2.87 -17.69 0.33
N ILE A 437 3.77 -18.10 1.22
CA ILE A 437 5.22 -18.09 0.97
C ILE A 437 5.65 -19.54 0.75
N VAL A 438 6.37 -19.81 -0.34
CA VAL A 438 6.87 -21.15 -0.67
C VAL A 438 8.39 -21.12 -0.73
N ALA A 439 9.04 -22.08 -0.09
CA ALA A 439 10.46 -22.31 -0.30
C ALA A 439 10.65 -23.41 -1.35
N LEU A 440 11.38 -23.10 -2.41
CA LEU A 440 11.78 -24.05 -3.45
C LEU A 440 13.28 -24.35 -3.32
N ASP A 441 13.65 -25.59 -3.62
CA ASP A 441 15.05 -25.95 -3.82
C ASP A 441 15.60 -25.28 -5.10
N ILE A 442 16.71 -24.54 -4.98
CA ILE A 442 17.30 -23.75 -6.07
C ILE A 442 17.70 -24.62 -7.28
N ASN A 443 18.06 -25.88 -7.05
CA ASN A 443 18.60 -26.75 -8.09
C ASN A 443 17.53 -27.55 -8.82
N THR A 444 16.43 -27.88 -8.14
CA THR A 444 15.42 -28.80 -8.63
C THR A 444 14.03 -28.18 -8.74
N GLY A 445 13.77 -27.01 -8.15
CA GLY A 445 12.45 -26.38 -8.12
C GLY A 445 11.44 -27.09 -7.20
N LYS A 446 11.83 -28.17 -6.51
CA LYS A 446 10.93 -28.89 -5.59
C LYS A 446 10.58 -28.03 -4.40
N ASP A 447 9.30 -27.98 -4.04
CA ASP A 447 8.89 -27.28 -2.82
C ASP A 447 9.38 -28.03 -1.58
N ARG A 448 9.91 -27.26 -0.64
CA ARG A 448 10.47 -27.75 0.63
C ARG A 448 9.48 -27.52 1.77
N TRP A 449 8.81 -26.37 1.74
CA TRP A 449 7.71 -26.04 2.63
C TRP A 449 6.86 -24.93 2.00
N VAL A 450 5.62 -24.81 2.48
CA VAL A 450 4.69 -23.71 2.18
C VAL A 450 4.09 -23.19 3.48
N ARG A 451 3.94 -21.87 3.58
CA ARG A 451 3.18 -21.21 4.65
C ARG A 451 2.07 -20.38 4.03
N GLN A 452 0.84 -20.90 4.09
CA GLN A 452 -0.35 -20.16 3.67
C GLN A 452 -0.69 -19.07 4.69
N THR A 453 -1.00 -17.88 4.20
CA THR A 453 -1.33 -16.68 5.00
C THR A 453 -2.81 -16.33 4.97
N VAL A 454 -3.54 -16.83 3.96
CA VAL A 454 -5.00 -16.75 3.88
C VAL A 454 -5.53 -18.09 3.37
N HIS A 455 -6.40 -18.72 4.16
CA HIS A 455 -7.16 -19.88 3.72
C HIS A 455 -8.27 -19.42 2.79
N HIS A 456 -8.36 -20.01 1.60
CA HIS A 456 -9.41 -19.71 0.63
C HIS A 456 -9.62 -18.20 0.39
N ASP A 457 -8.60 -17.56 -0.19
CA ASP A 457 -8.59 -16.12 -0.41
C ASP A 457 -9.68 -15.69 -1.42
N LEU A 458 -10.51 -14.72 -1.01
CA LEU A 458 -11.57 -14.07 -1.80
C LEU A 458 -11.42 -12.54 -1.81
N TRP A 459 -10.27 -12.02 -1.39
CA TRP A 459 -10.09 -10.61 -1.04
C TRP A 459 -8.92 -9.94 -1.76
N ASP A 460 -8.20 -10.69 -2.61
CA ASP A 460 -6.92 -10.23 -3.18
C ASP A 460 -5.95 -9.86 -2.03
N MET A 461 -5.74 -10.84 -1.16
CA MET A 461 -4.88 -10.77 0.02
C MET A 461 -3.66 -11.67 -0.21
N ASP A 462 -3.00 -11.51 -1.35
CA ASP A 462 -1.74 -12.18 -1.65
C ASP A 462 -0.61 -11.79 -0.69
N VAL A 463 0.54 -12.45 -0.86
CA VAL A 463 1.80 -12.01 -0.26
C VAL A 463 2.53 -11.15 -1.29
N PRO A 464 2.47 -9.82 -1.18
CA PRO A 464 2.92 -8.94 -2.26
C PRO A 464 4.40 -8.61 -2.14
N ALA A 465 5.02 -8.90 -1.00
CA ALA A 465 6.31 -8.35 -0.60
C ALA A 465 7.44 -9.37 -0.71
N GLN A 466 8.65 -8.88 -1.02
CA GLN A 466 9.87 -9.69 -0.91
C GLN A 466 10.04 -10.22 0.52
N PRO A 467 10.14 -11.54 0.74
CA PRO A 467 10.48 -12.10 2.05
C PRO A 467 11.89 -11.65 2.46
N VAL A 468 12.05 -11.19 3.70
CA VAL A 468 13.32 -10.67 4.21
C VAL A 468 14.02 -11.73 5.05
N LEU A 469 15.27 -12.06 4.75
CA LEU A 469 16.03 -13.09 5.45
C LEU A 469 17.01 -12.45 6.45
N LEU A 470 17.15 -13.04 7.62
CA LEU A 470 18.14 -12.67 8.63
C LEU A 470 18.38 -13.83 9.57
N ASP A 471 19.47 -13.80 10.32
CA ASP A 471 19.61 -14.70 11.46
C ASP A 471 19.12 -13.98 12.72
N ILE A 472 18.19 -14.60 13.46
CA ILE A 472 17.58 -14.04 14.66
C ILE A 472 18.08 -14.76 15.92
N THR A 473 18.31 -14.02 16.99
CA THR A 473 18.71 -14.57 18.28
C THR A 473 17.44 -14.89 19.07
N LYS A 474 17.17 -16.17 19.28
CA LYS A 474 16.01 -16.66 20.02
C LYS A 474 16.46 -17.67 21.07
N ASP A 475 16.09 -17.45 22.33
CA ASP A 475 16.46 -18.31 23.46
C ASP A 475 17.97 -18.58 23.57
N GLY A 476 18.79 -17.57 23.22
CA GLY A 476 20.26 -17.66 23.20
C GLY A 476 20.84 -18.43 22.00
N GLN A 477 20.00 -18.86 21.05
CA GLN A 477 20.42 -19.55 19.83
C GLN A 477 20.22 -18.67 18.60
N THR A 478 21.15 -18.77 17.65
CA THR A 478 21.01 -18.15 16.33
C THR A 478 20.15 -19.04 15.44
N VAL A 479 19.01 -18.51 14.99
CA VAL A 479 18.05 -19.22 14.15
C VAL A 479 17.92 -18.51 12.80
N PRO A 480 18.06 -19.21 11.67
CA PRO A 480 17.88 -18.60 10.36
C PRO A 480 16.39 -18.27 10.14
N ALA A 481 16.07 -16.98 10.08
CA ALA A 481 14.72 -16.46 10.01
C ALA A 481 14.37 -15.87 8.64
N LEU A 482 13.07 -15.84 8.38
CA LEU A 482 12.40 -15.14 7.29
C LEU A 482 11.31 -14.25 7.88
N VAL A 483 11.19 -13.02 7.39
CA VAL A 483 10.14 -12.05 7.73
C VAL A 483 9.29 -11.82 6.47
N GLY A 484 8.02 -12.23 6.53
CA GLY A 484 7.04 -12.11 5.45
C GLY A 484 5.93 -11.13 5.82
N PRO A 485 6.01 -9.84 5.43
CA PRO A 485 4.92 -8.89 5.60
C PRO A 485 3.81 -9.13 4.57
N THR A 486 2.54 -9.01 4.97
CA THR A 486 1.40 -9.36 4.12
C THR A 486 0.36 -8.24 3.96
N LYS A 487 -0.54 -8.36 2.97
CA LYS A 487 -1.67 -7.44 2.79
C LYS A 487 -2.60 -7.44 4.00
N GLN A 488 -2.72 -8.54 4.75
CA GLN A 488 -3.61 -8.62 5.91
C GLN A 488 -3.08 -7.85 7.14
N GLY A 489 -1.81 -7.42 7.11
CA GLY A 489 -1.13 -6.70 8.19
C GLY A 489 -0.30 -7.59 9.12
N ASP A 490 -0.34 -8.89 8.92
CA ASP A 490 0.45 -9.85 9.69
C ASP A 490 1.91 -9.87 9.20
N ILE A 491 2.84 -10.01 10.15
CA ILE A 491 4.26 -10.21 9.87
C ILE A 491 4.62 -11.63 10.28
N TYR A 492 4.84 -12.49 9.31
CA TYR A 492 5.23 -13.88 9.56
C TYR A 492 6.74 -13.95 9.79
N VAL A 493 7.16 -14.21 11.03
CA VAL A 493 8.56 -14.48 11.38
C VAL A 493 8.72 -15.99 11.50
N LEU A 494 9.40 -16.60 10.53
CA LEU A 494 9.48 -18.05 10.32
C LEU A 494 10.92 -18.54 10.34
N ASP A 495 11.17 -19.79 10.75
CA ASP A 495 12.44 -20.46 10.46
C ASP A 495 12.52 -20.70 8.95
N ARG A 496 13.48 -20.08 8.28
CA ARG A 496 13.53 -20.11 6.80
C ARG A 496 13.90 -21.48 6.25
N ARG A 497 14.33 -22.45 7.08
CA ARG A 497 14.61 -23.83 6.66
C ARG A 497 13.34 -24.68 6.56
N THR A 498 12.36 -24.41 7.43
CA THR A 498 11.19 -25.29 7.63
C THR A 498 9.85 -24.59 7.43
N GLY A 499 9.81 -23.26 7.43
CA GLY A 499 8.59 -22.48 7.39
C GLY A 499 7.83 -22.45 8.72
N GLU A 500 8.40 -23.01 9.79
CA GLU A 500 7.77 -23.05 11.12
C GLU A 500 7.84 -21.70 11.84
N PRO A 501 6.80 -21.30 12.58
CA PRO A 501 6.75 -20.00 13.24
C PRO A 501 7.81 -19.83 14.32
N LEU A 502 8.54 -18.71 14.27
CA LEU A 502 9.38 -18.23 15.38
C LEU A 502 8.60 -17.31 16.32
N LEU A 503 7.57 -16.65 15.83
CA LEU A 503 6.56 -15.99 16.67
C LEU A 503 5.24 -16.76 16.55
N PRO A 504 4.44 -16.91 17.63
CA PRO A 504 3.21 -17.69 17.58
C PRO A 504 2.28 -17.28 16.43
N ILE A 505 1.69 -18.27 15.77
CA ILE A 505 0.60 -18.08 14.81
C ILE A 505 -0.63 -18.77 15.38
N THR A 506 -1.76 -18.07 15.40
CA THR A 506 -3.04 -18.58 15.89
C THR A 506 -4.08 -18.60 14.79
N GLU A 507 -4.99 -19.57 14.84
CA GLU A 507 -6.19 -19.61 14.00
C GLU A 507 -7.31 -18.78 14.65
N GLU A 508 -7.70 -17.69 13.99
CA GLU A 508 -8.80 -16.83 14.44
C GLU A 508 -10.08 -17.12 13.65
N PRO A 509 -11.27 -17.15 14.29
CA PRO A 509 -12.54 -17.29 13.58
C PRO A 509 -12.73 -16.21 12.51
N ALA A 510 -13.16 -16.62 11.32
CA ALA A 510 -13.42 -15.71 10.20
C ALA A 510 -14.92 -15.64 9.85
N PRO A 511 -15.41 -14.50 9.33
CA PRO A 511 -16.79 -14.38 8.89
C PRO A 511 -17.18 -15.39 7.80
N THR A 512 -18.38 -15.94 7.92
CA THR A 512 -18.97 -16.84 6.92
C THR A 512 -20.07 -16.14 6.10
N GLY A 513 -20.49 -16.80 5.02
CA GLY A 513 -21.60 -16.39 4.17
C GLY A 513 -21.19 -15.90 2.79
N ALA A 514 -20.28 -16.62 2.13
CA ALA A 514 -20.04 -16.47 0.69
C ALA A 514 -21.30 -16.83 -0.13
N ILE A 515 -21.24 -16.58 -1.43
CA ILE A 515 -22.26 -17.01 -2.40
C ILE A 515 -22.40 -18.54 -2.43
N PRO A 516 -23.56 -19.10 -2.85
CA PRO A 516 -23.81 -20.54 -2.82
C PRO A 516 -22.83 -21.39 -3.64
N GLU A 517 -22.23 -20.81 -4.68
CA GLU A 517 -21.24 -21.46 -5.54
C GLU A 517 -19.84 -21.50 -4.93
N ASP A 518 -19.61 -20.77 -3.83
CA ASP A 518 -18.31 -20.62 -3.19
C ASP A 518 -18.39 -20.81 -1.67
N PHE A 519 -17.26 -20.72 -0.96
CA PHE A 519 -17.23 -20.87 0.50
C PHE A 519 -16.23 -19.94 1.17
N THR A 520 -16.22 -19.92 2.50
CA THR A 520 -15.21 -19.24 3.31
C THR A 520 -14.58 -20.25 4.25
N SER A 521 -13.28 -20.14 4.53
CA SER A 521 -12.65 -20.88 5.62
C SER A 521 -13.25 -20.49 6.98
N PRO A 522 -13.46 -21.43 7.92
CA PRO A 522 -13.97 -21.13 9.26
C PRO A 522 -12.98 -20.33 10.12
N THR A 523 -11.68 -20.45 9.85
CA THR A 523 -10.61 -19.72 10.54
C THR A 523 -9.59 -19.16 9.55
N GLN A 524 -8.80 -18.20 10.02
CA GLN A 524 -7.67 -17.63 9.29
C GLN A 524 -6.46 -17.51 10.22
N PRO A 525 -5.24 -17.75 9.71
CA PRO A 525 -4.03 -17.60 10.52
C PRO A 525 -3.80 -16.11 10.83
N THR A 526 -3.25 -15.84 12.01
CA THR A 526 -2.84 -14.51 12.46
C THR A 526 -1.51 -14.63 13.19
N SER A 527 -0.56 -13.75 12.87
CA SER A 527 0.76 -13.74 13.52
C SER A 527 0.71 -12.93 14.82
N ALA A 528 1.53 -13.30 15.80
CA ALA A 528 1.69 -12.52 17.03
C ALA A 528 2.21 -11.11 16.77
N LEU A 529 3.10 -10.94 15.79
CA LEU A 529 3.48 -9.62 15.28
C LEU A 529 2.52 -9.24 14.15
N SER A 530 1.59 -8.34 14.44
CA SER A 530 0.56 -7.94 13.49
C SER A 530 0.22 -6.46 13.59
N PHE A 531 0.00 -5.87 12.43
CA PHE A 531 -0.53 -4.53 12.22
C PHE A 531 -1.99 -4.58 11.77
N LYS A 532 -2.67 -5.73 11.92
CA LYS A 532 -4.08 -5.87 11.56
C LYS A 532 -4.93 -4.74 12.18
N PRO A 533 -5.81 -4.09 11.42
CA PRO A 533 -6.63 -3.04 11.98
C PRO A 533 -7.80 -3.59 12.79
N GLU A 534 -8.25 -2.80 13.76
CA GLU A 534 -9.53 -3.04 14.43
C GLU A 534 -10.70 -2.99 13.44
N PRO A 535 -11.75 -3.82 13.61
CA PRO A 535 -12.93 -3.77 12.75
C PRO A 535 -13.59 -2.39 12.72
N LEU A 536 -13.96 -1.94 11.52
CA LEU A 536 -14.70 -0.70 11.33
C LEU A 536 -16.08 -0.75 12.01
N GLN A 537 -16.44 0.37 12.62
CA GLN A 537 -17.75 0.62 13.21
C GLN A 537 -18.34 1.88 12.59
N GLU A 538 -19.65 2.08 12.77
CA GLU A 538 -20.33 3.29 12.29
C GLU A 538 -19.64 4.58 12.80
N LYS A 539 -19.10 4.57 14.02
CA LYS A 539 -18.38 5.73 14.59
C LYS A 539 -17.12 6.11 13.81
N ASN A 540 -16.50 5.16 13.10
CA ASN A 540 -15.32 5.40 12.26
C ASN A 540 -15.67 6.07 10.93
N MET A 541 -16.96 6.20 10.60
CA MET A 541 -17.39 6.87 9.38
C MET A 541 -17.14 8.38 9.49
N TRP A 542 -16.63 8.92 8.40
CA TRP A 542 -16.05 10.25 8.31
C TRP A 542 -16.57 11.01 7.11
N GLY A 543 -16.18 12.28 7.06
CA GLY A 543 -16.54 13.23 6.04
C GLY A 543 -15.95 14.60 6.39
N VAL A 544 -15.98 15.52 5.43
CA VAL A 544 -15.64 16.93 5.62
C VAL A 544 -16.74 17.64 6.44
N SER A 545 -17.98 17.14 6.37
CA SER A 545 -19.13 17.68 7.10
C SER A 545 -20.04 16.58 7.66
N MET A 546 -21.04 16.98 8.45
CA MET A 546 -22.05 16.05 8.96
C MET A 546 -22.89 15.39 7.86
N PHE A 547 -22.98 15.98 6.66
CA PHE A 547 -23.84 15.48 5.58
C PHE A 547 -23.21 14.29 4.85
N ASP A 548 -21.95 14.42 4.45
CA ASP A 548 -21.20 13.33 3.84
C ASP A 548 -20.81 12.27 4.87
N GLN A 549 -20.60 12.65 6.13
CA GLN A 549 -20.50 11.68 7.22
C GLN A 549 -21.78 10.84 7.37
N LEU A 550 -22.97 11.47 7.33
CA LEU A 550 -24.25 10.75 7.34
C LEU A 550 -24.37 9.82 6.14
N ALA A 551 -24.00 10.28 4.94
CA ALA A 551 -24.01 9.45 3.74
C ALA A 551 -23.09 8.22 3.89
N CYS A 552 -21.88 8.39 4.43
CA CYS A 552 -20.95 7.29 4.70
C CYS A 552 -21.49 6.31 5.75
N ARG A 553 -22.16 6.79 6.80
CA ARG A 553 -22.84 5.93 7.79
C ARG A 553 -23.97 5.11 7.18
N ILE A 554 -24.78 5.72 6.33
CA ILE A 554 -25.84 5.02 5.59
C ILE A 554 -25.21 3.94 4.70
N ARG A 555 -24.16 4.30 3.94
CA ARG A 555 -23.50 3.35 3.04
C ARG A 555 -22.85 2.20 3.81
N PHE A 556 -22.24 2.46 4.96
CA PHE A 556 -21.68 1.43 5.84
C PHE A 556 -22.72 0.36 6.21
N HIS A 557 -23.92 0.78 6.61
CA HIS A 557 -25.01 -0.15 6.98
C HIS A 557 -25.74 -0.79 5.79
N GLN A 558 -25.56 -0.26 4.58
CA GLN A 558 -26.06 -0.88 3.34
C GLN A 558 -25.15 -1.99 2.83
N LEU A 559 -23.89 -1.99 3.24
CA LEU A 559 -22.88 -2.97 2.83
C LEU A 559 -22.75 -4.07 3.88
N ASN A 560 -22.35 -5.25 3.44
CA ASN A 560 -21.99 -6.34 4.33
C ASN A 560 -20.62 -6.04 4.97
N TYR A 561 -20.56 -6.03 6.30
CA TYR A 561 -19.30 -5.95 7.02
C TYR A 561 -19.40 -6.63 8.39
N LYS A 562 -18.56 -7.64 8.60
CA LYS A 562 -18.43 -8.42 9.83
C LYS A 562 -16.99 -8.46 10.35
N GLY A 563 -16.14 -7.54 9.88
CA GLY A 563 -14.70 -7.52 10.14
C GLY A 563 -13.86 -7.99 8.96
N ARG A 564 -12.56 -8.17 9.21
CA ARG A 564 -11.61 -8.72 8.23
C ARG A 564 -12.14 -10.06 7.70
N TYR A 565 -11.95 -10.32 6.41
CA TYR A 565 -12.45 -11.51 5.71
C TYR A 565 -13.98 -11.59 5.58
N THR A 566 -14.69 -10.45 5.57
CA THR A 566 -16.08 -10.45 5.09
C THR A 566 -16.08 -10.76 3.59
N PRO A 567 -16.70 -11.86 3.12
CA PRO A 567 -16.62 -12.25 1.71
C PRO A 567 -17.33 -11.25 0.80
N PRO A 568 -16.93 -11.13 -0.48
CA PRO A 568 -17.69 -10.43 -1.51
C PRO A 568 -19.14 -10.91 -1.59
N SER A 569 -20.06 -10.01 -1.94
CA SER A 569 -21.50 -10.33 -1.99
C SER A 569 -22.25 -9.52 -3.05
N LEU A 570 -23.46 -9.96 -3.41
CA LEU A 570 -24.32 -9.27 -4.37
C LEU A 570 -24.77 -7.87 -3.90
N ASN A 571 -24.92 -7.68 -2.58
CA ASN A 571 -25.26 -6.37 -1.99
C ASN A 571 -24.04 -5.46 -1.84
N GLY A 572 -22.84 -6.00 -2.04
CA GLY A 572 -21.57 -5.35 -1.76
C GLY A 572 -21.09 -5.59 -0.33
N SER A 573 -19.79 -5.70 -0.18
CA SER A 573 -19.11 -5.90 1.11
C SER A 573 -18.01 -4.85 1.29
N ILE A 574 -17.73 -4.47 2.54
CA ILE A 574 -16.54 -3.69 2.88
C ILE A 574 -15.38 -4.65 3.08
N ILE A 575 -14.25 -4.38 2.40
CA ILE A 575 -13.00 -5.11 2.54
C ILE A 575 -12.02 -4.21 3.31
N TYR A 576 -11.64 -4.64 4.52
CA TYR A 576 -10.75 -3.88 5.39
C TYR A 576 -9.83 -4.80 6.22
N PRO A 577 -8.48 -4.69 6.12
CA PRO A 577 -7.74 -3.80 5.19
C PRO A 577 -8.15 -4.08 3.73
N GLY A 578 -8.06 -3.08 2.86
CA GLY A 578 -8.48 -3.18 1.47
C GLY A 578 -7.41 -3.82 0.57
N ASN A 579 -7.64 -3.78 -0.74
CA ASN A 579 -6.81 -4.44 -1.76
C ASN A 579 -5.34 -3.97 -1.81
N PHE A 580 -5.07 -2.71 -1.46
CA PHE A 580 -3.67 -2.27 -1.30
C PHE A 580 -2.96 -2.92 -0.12
N GLY A 581 -3.70 -3.58 0.77
CA GLY A 581 -3.19 -4.21 1.96
C GLY A 581 -2.63 -3.23 2.99
N THR A 582 -2.17 -3.80 4.10
CA THR A 582 -1.42 -3.08 5.12
C THR A 582 0.04 -2.92 4.73
N PHE A 583 0.64 -3.97 4.17
CA PHE A 583 1.93 -3.94 3.49
C PHE A 583 1.75 -4.42 2.05
N ASN A 584 2.47 -3.78 1.12
CA ASN A 584 2.43 -4.10 -0.30
C ASN A 584 3.85 -4.44 -0.80
N TRP A 585 4.10 -4.40 -2.11
CA TRP A 585 5.33 -4.86 -2.77
C TRP A 585 6.65 -4.25 -2.27
N GLY A 586 6.59 -3.06 -1.68
CA GLY A 586 7.74 -2.39 -1.07
C GLY A 586 8.45 -3.23 0.00
N SER A 587 7.74 -4.15 0.64
CA SER A 587 8.17 -4.89 1.84
C SER A 587 8.54 -3.96 3.01
N VAL A 588 9.20 -4.53 4.01
CA VAL A 588 9.74 -3.85 5.19
C VAL A 588 11.26 -3.81 5.11
N ALA A 589 11.89 -2.89 5.85
CA ALA A 589 13.34 -2.90 6.03
C ALA A 589 13.68 -3.50 7.39
N VAL A 590 14.74 -4.30 7.44
CA VAL A 590 15.15 -5.02 8.64
C VAL A 590 16.58 -4.67 8.98
N ASP A 591 16.81 -4.26 10.23
CA ASP A 591 18.15 -4.13 10.80
C ASP A 591 18.55 -5.50 11.39
N PRO A 592 19.49 -6.22 10.78
CA PRO A 592 19.88 -7.55 11.25
C PRO A 592 20.84 -7.51 12.45
N GLU A 593 21.43 -6.36 12.78
CA GLU A 593 22.27 -6.18 13.97
C GLU A 593 21.40 -6.07 15.22
N ARG A 594 20.36 -5.22 15.15
CA ARG A 594 19.40 -5.00 16.23
C ARG A 594 18.22 -5.98 16.22
N GLN A 595 18.01 -6.68 15.10
CA GLN A 595 16.90 -7.61 14.85
C GLN A 595 15.53 -6.93 14.98
N VAL A 596 15.42 -5.75 14.36
CA VAL A 596 14.20 -4.92 14.36
C VAL A 596 13.76 -4.60 12.93
N MET A 597 12.48 -4.31 12.75
CA MET A 597 11.93 -3.87 11.46
C MET A 597 11.43 -2.43 11.48
N PHE A 598 11.47 -1.79 10.32
CA PHE A 598 10.80 -0.53 10.00
C PHE A 598 9.86 -0.74 8.80
N GLY A 599 8.63 -0.24 8.89
CA GLY A 599 7.62 -0.39 7.84
C GLY A 599 6.61 0.75 7.79
N MET A 600 5.78 0.74 6.73
CA MET A 600 4.72 1.72 6.50
C MET A 600 3.34 1.05 6.44
N PRO A 601 2.72 0.69 7.57
CA PRO A 601 1.39 0.10 7.54
C PRO A 601 0.35 1.13 7.05
N THR A 602 -0.44 0.72 6.06
CA THR A 602 -1.51 1.51 5.42
C THR A 602 -2.89 0.93 5.71
N TYR A 603 -3.89 1.80 5.86
CA TYR A 603 -5.24 1.42 6.25
C TYR A 603 -6.26 2.15 5.36
N LEU A 604 -6.65 1.49 4.27
CA LEU A 604 -7.69 1.95 3.38
C LEU A 604 -8.75 0.87 3.23
N ALA A 605 -10.01 1.21 3.49
CA ALA A 605 -11.14 0.34 3.21
C ALA A 605 -11.52 0.39 1.73
N PHE A 606 -11.87 -0.78 1.19
CA PHE A 606 -12.38 -0.96 -0.17
C PHE A 606 -13.79 -1.54 -0.11
N THR A 607 -14.48 -1.55 -1.24
CA THR A 607 -15.75 -2.25 -1.43
C THR A 607 -15.60 -3.29 -2.52
N SER A 608 -16.26 -4.43 -2.37
CA SER A 608 -16.34 -5.49 -3.38
C SER A 608 -17.80 -5.95 -3.53
N GLN A 609 -18.36 -5.80 -4.73
CA GLN A 609 -19.73 -6.17 -5.05
C GLN A 609 -19.77 -7.14 -6.23
N LEU A 610 -20.29 -8.34 -6.00
CA LEU A 610 -20.48 -9.34 -7.04
C LEU A 610 -21.60 -8.90 -7.99
N VAL A 611 -21.37 -9.08 -9.29
CA VAL A 611 -22.32 -8.78 -10.37
C VAL A 611 -22.58 -10.07 -11.15
N PRO A 612 -23.81 -10.60 -11.16
CA PRO A 612 -24.15 -11.80 -11.93
C PRO A 612 -23.78 -11.64 -13.41
N ARG A 613 -23.28 -12.70 -14.05
CA ARG A 613 -22.85 -12.69 -15.46
C ARG A 613 -23.90 -12.09 -16.40
N ALA A 614 -25.19 -12.36 -16.15
CA ALA A 614 -26.29 -11.86 -16.97
C ALA A 614 -26.46 -10.33 -16.92
N ASP A 615 -25.98 -9.69 -15.85
CA ASP A 615 -26.10 -8.25 -15.61
C ASP A 615 -24.83 -7.48 -16.00
N ILE A 616 -23.77 -8.19 -16.42
CA ILE A 616 -22.52 -7.57 -16.88
C ILE A 616 -22.77 -6.95 -18.28
N PRO A 617 -22.51 -5.65 -18.46
CA PRO A 617 -22.68 -4.99 -19.75
C PRO A 617 -21.76 -5.58 -20.84
N PRO A 618 -22.02 -5.34 -22.14
CA PRO A 618 -21.08 -5.68 -23.21
C PRO A 618 -19.73 -4.96 -23.03
N LYS A 619 -18.64 -5.53 -23.56
CA LYS A 619 -17.29 -4.94 -23.45
C LYS A 619 -17.27 -3.49 -23.96
N GLY A 620 -16.84 -2.57 -23.10
CA GLY A 620 -16.67 -1.14 -23.40
C GLY A 620 -15.20 -0.68 -23.33
N GLN A 621 -14.93 0.59 -23.67
CA GLN A 621 -13.56 1.16 -23.65
C GLN A 621 -13.07 1.53 -22.23
N ASP A 622 -13.96 1.60 -21.24
CA ASP A 622 -13.66 2.06 -19.87
C ASP A 622 -13.77 0.97 -18.79
N GLU A 623 -13.87 -0.30 -19.17
CA GLU A 623 -13.96 -1.45 -18.25
C GLU A 623 -12.58 -1.96 -17.85
N LYS A 624 -11.71 -1.06 -17.41
CA LYS A 624 -10.35 -1.43 -16.98
C LYS A 624 -10.40 -1.92 -15.55
N GLY A 625 -10.45 -3.24 -15.40
CA GLY A 625 -10.44 -3.93 -14.12
C GLY A 625 -9.04 -3.99 -13.51
N SER A 626 -8.94 -3.58 -12.25
CA SER A 626 -7.86 -3.85 -11.29
C SER A 626 -8.51 -3.71 -9.90
N GLU A 627 -7.96 -2.92 -8.98
CA GLU A 627 -8.56 -2.61 -7.69
C GLU A 627 -9.71 -1.58 -7.77
N GLN A 628 -10.08 -1.12 -8.98
CA GLN A 628 -11.13 -0.13 -9.22
C GLN A 628 -11.97 -0.49 -10.45
N GLY A 629 -13.27 -0.25 -10.38
CA GLY A 629 -14.21 -0.44 -11.48
C GLY A 629 -14.78 -1.86 -11.56
N LEU A 630 -15.35 -2.19 -12.72
CA LEU A 630 -15.93 -3.51 -12.97
C LEU A 630 -14.86 -4.47 -13.51
N ASN A 631 -14.51 -5.44 -12.70
CA ASN A 631 -13.76 -6.62 -13.11
C ASN A 631 -14.71 -7.66 -13.71
N ARG A 632 -14.55 -7.98 -14.99
CA ARG A 632 -15.53 -8.81 -15.72
C ARG A 632 -15.38 -10.30 -15.45
N ASN A 633 -14.19 -10.77 -15.10
CA ASN A 633 -13.89 -12.17 -14.81
C ASN A 633 -14.41 -13.14 -15.90
N ASP A 634 -14.22 -12.83 -17.18
CA ASP A 634 -14.81 -13.55 -18.31
C ASP A 634 -14.64 -15.07 -18.20
N GLY A 635 -15.76 -15.80 -18.31
CA GLY A 635 -15.83 -17.24 -18.09
C GLY A 635 -16.31 -17.66 -16.70
N ALA A 636 -16.34 -16.74 -15.73
CA ALA A 636 -16.89 -16.96 -14.39
C ALA A 636 -18.39 -16.61 -14.28
N PRO A 637 -19.13 -17.18 -13.29
CA PRO A 637 -20.55 -16.86 -13.09
C PRO A 637 -20.81 -15.42 -12.61
N TYR A 638 -19.79 -14.75 -12.07
CA TYR A 638 -19.88 -13.36 -11.58
C TYR A 638 -18.69 -12.54 -12.09
N GLY A 639 -18.92 -11.24 -12.28
CA GLY A 639 -17.89 -10.21 -12.25
C GLY A 639 -17.92 -9.50 -10.89
N VAL A 640 -17.02 -8.55 -10.66
CA VAL A 640 -16.91 -7.85 -9.37
C VAL A 640 -16.68 -6.36 -9.59
N PHE A 641 -17.54 -5.53 -9.01
CA PHE A 641 -17.29 -4.09 -8.93
C PHE A 641 -16.49 -3.78 -7.67
N MET A 642 -15.33 -3.15 -7.84
CA MET A 642 -14.38 -2.87 -6.77
C MET A 642 -13.96 -1.40 -6.74
N GLY A 643 -13.49 -0.95 -5.59
CA GLY A 643 -12.92 0.39 -5.44
C GLY A 643 -12.77 0.82 -3.99
N PRO A 644 -12.04 1.92 -3.74
CA PRO A 644 -11.93 2.48 -2.40
C PRO A 644 -13.31 2.84 -1.83
N PHE A 645 -13.47 2.67 -0.53
CA PHE A 645 -14.71 2.99 0.18
C PHE A 645 -14.85 4.50 0.36
N LEU A 646 -15.38 5.16 -0.68
CA LEU A 646 -15.48 6.62 -0.76
C LEU A 646 -16.92 7.11 -0.59
N GLY A 647 -17.04 8.31 -0.01
CA GLY A 647 -18.30 9.04 0.07
C GLY A 647 -18.64 9.80 -1.22
N PRO A 648 -19.76 10.56 -1.23
CA PRO A 648 -20.20 11.32 -2.41
C PRO A 648 -19.18 12.32 -2.94
N LEU A 649 -18.31 12.83 -2.07
CA LEU A 649 -17.24 13.79 -2.42
C LEU A 649 -15.93 13.12 -2.88
N LYS A 650 -15.93 11.79 -3.10
CA LYS A 650 -14.73 11.00 -3.45
C LYS A 650 -13.62 11.04 -2.39
N ILE A 651 -14.00 11.23 -1.13
CA ILE A 651 -13.11 11.18 0.05
C ILE A 651 -13.38 9.87 0.80
N PRO A 652 -12.37 9.22 1.40
CA PRO A 652 -12.57 8.01 2.19
C PRO A 652 -13.68 8.17 3.22
N CYS A 653 -14.61 7.22 3.24
CA CYS A 653 -15.65 7.16 4.27
C CYS A 653 -15.08 6.77 5.63
N GLN A 654 -13.91 6.14 5.68
CA GLN A 654 -13.20 5.86 6.92
C GLN A 654 -12.40 7.08 7.39
N ALA A 655 -12.47 7.41 8.68
CA ALA A 655 -11.67 8.47 9.28
C ALA A 655 -10.16 8.23 9.15
N PRO A 656 -9.35 9.28 8.92
CA PRO A 656 -7.89 9.18 9.03
C PRO A 656 -7.51 8.80 10.48
N PRO A 657 -6.32 8.23 10.71
CA PRO A 657 -5.21 8.12 9.75
C PRO A 657 -5.25 6.90 8.85
N TRP A 658 -4.81 7.07 7.61
CA TRP A 658 -4.73 6.03 6.59
C TRP A 658 -3.32 5.48 6.37
N GLY A 659 -2.28 6.08 6.95
CA GLY A 659 -0.92 5.60 6.82
C GLY A 659 -0.01 6.04 7.96
N TYR A 660 0.92 5.17 8.31
CA TYR A 660 1.83 5.32 9.44
C TYR A 660 3.25 4.91 9.07
N VAL A 661 4.22 5.32 9.87
CA VAL A 661 5.50 4.60 10.02
C VAL A 661 5.46 3.83 11.33
N ALA A 662 6.04 2.63 11.35
CA ALA A 662 6.08 1.80 12.54
C ALA A 662 7.38 1.02 12.65
N GLY A 663 7.77 0.75 13.89
CA GLY A 663 8.92 -0.08 14.23
C GLY A 663 8.51 -1.24 15.14
N ALA A 664 9.05 -2.43 14.91
CA ALA A 664 8.82 -3.60 15.76
C ALA A 664 10.10 -4.40 16.06
N ASP A 665 10.17 -5.03 17.24
CA ASP A 665 11.19 -6.03 17.58
C ASP A 665 10.78 -7.39 17.01
N LEU A 666 11.62 -7.97 16.14
CA LEU A 666 11.32 -9.24 15.48
C LEU A 666 11.50 -10.45 16.41
N ARG A 667 12.21 -10.29 17.53
CA ARG A 667 12.47 -11.36 18.51
C ARG A 667 11.27 -11.55 19.44
N THR A 668 10.63 -10.45 19.84
CA THR A 668 9.50 -10.48 20.77
C THR A 668 8.15 -10.39 20.08
N GLY A 669 8.10 -9.75 18.91
CA GLY A 669 6.86 -9.45 18.19
C GLY A 669 6.17 -8.16 18.65
N ASP A 670 6.84 -7.32 19.45
CA ASP A 670 6.28 -6.08 19.96
C ASP A 670 6.44 -4.94 18.97
N VAL A 671 5.33 -4.24 18.66
CA VAL A 671 5.35 -2.96 17.97
C VAL A 671 5.80 -1.89 18.98
N ALA A 672 6.99 -1.33 18.78
CA ALA A 672 7.56 -0.35 19.69
C ALA A 672 6.94 1.04 19.49
N TYR A 673 6.74 1.46 18.24
CA TYR A 673 6.10 2.73 17.92
C TYR A 673 5.29 2.65 16.64
N LYS A 674 4.33 3.58 16.52
CA LYS A 674 3.50 3.81 15.33
C LYS A 674 3.07 5.27 15.27
N HIS A 675 3.52 5.98 14.23
CA HIS A 675 3.28 7.41 14.05
C HIS A 675 2.62 7.68 12.71
N LYS A 676 1.66 8.62 12.65
CA LYS A 676 1.05 9.03 11.37
C LYS A 676 2.13 9.45 10.38
N ASN A 677 1.96 9.11 9.11
CA ASN A 677 2.94 9.46 8.07
C ASN A 677 2.35 10.32 6.95
N GLY A 678 3.07 11.37 6.56
CA GLY A 678 2.71 12.25 5.45
C GLY A 678 1.51 13.18 5.70
N THR A 679 1.25 14.03 4.70
CA THR A 679 0.36 15.19 4.77
C THR A 679 -0.63 15.23 3.61
N VAL A 680 -1.70 16.02 3.73
CA VAL A 680 -2.67 16.26 2.63
C VAL A 680 -2.24 17.32 1.61
N TYR A 681 -0.95 17.70 1.62
CA TYR A 681 -0.43 18.81 0.82
C TYR A 681 -0.75 18.68 -0.67
N ASP A 682 -0.59 17.49 -1.24
CA ASP A 682 -0.87 17.20 -2.66
C ASP A 682 -2.25 16.58 -2.90
N MET A 683 -3.06 16.40 -1.85
CA MET A 683 -4.38 15.75 -1.93
C MET A 683 -5.53 16.76 -1.95
N THR A 684 -5.24 18.05 -1.76
CA THR A 684 -6.27 19.09 -1.61
C THR A 684 -6.02 20.26 -2.57
N PRO A 685 -7.06 20.99 -3.01
CA PRO A 685 -6.89 22.14 -3.91
C PRO A 685 -6.04 23.27 -3.32
N LEU A 686 -5.94 23.33 -2.00
CA LEU A 686 -5.10 24.27 -1.27
C LEU A 686 -3.97 23.48 -0.60
N PRO A 687 -2.68 23.74 -0.92
CA PRO A 687 -1.57 22.93 -0.43
C PRO A 687 -1.29 23.19 1.05
N LEU A 688 -2.08 22.56 1.92
CA LEU A 688 -2.01 22.69 3.37
C LEU A 688 -1.28 21.48 3.97
N PRO A 689 -0.19 21.68 4.73
CA PRO A 689 0.67 20.59 5.22
C PRO A 689 0.11 19.94 6.50
N PHE A 690 -1.18 19.60 6.53
CA PHE A 690 -1.74 18.92 7.69
C PHE A 690 -1.32 17.45 7.70
N LYS A 691 -0.66 17.04 8.78
CA LYS A 691 -0.26 15.65 9.02
C LYS A 691 -1.47 14.83 9.49
N VAL A 692 -2.09 14.13 8.55
CA VAL A 692 -3.29 13.31 8.82
C VAL A 692 -3.01 11.81 8.79
N GLY A 693 -1.82 11.40 8.35
CA GLY A 693 -1.53 10.02 8.01
C GLY A 693 -2.18 9.66 6.68
N VAL A 694 -1.44 9.85 5.59
CA VAL A 694 -1.91 9.59 4.22
C VAL A 694 -1.43 8.21 3.76
N PRO A 695 -2.14 7.56 2.82
CA PRO A 695 -1.69 6.27 2.31
C PRO A 695 -0.35 6.38 1.60
N GLY A 696 0.30 5.24 1.39
CA GLY A 696 1.48 5.14 0.55
C GLY A 696 1.74 3.70 0.11
N ILE A 697 2.46 3.58 -1.00
CA ILE A 697 2.84 2.30 -1.60
C ILE A 697 4.30 2.43 -2.01
N GLY A 698 5.17 1.57 -1.47
CA GLY A 698 6.62 1.62 -1.67
C GLY A 698 7.37 1.13 -0.44
N GLY A 699 8.65 0.81 -0.59
CA GLY A 699 9.46 0.23 0.48
C GLY A 699 10.31 1.27 1.22
N PRO A 700 10.70 1.00 2.47
CA PRO A 700 11.73 1.76 3.17
C PRO A 700 13.14 1.17 2.96
N MET A 701 14.18 1.87 3.40
CA MET A 701 15.50 1.28 3.68
C MET A 701 16.04 1.73 5.04
N ILE A 702 16.97 0.97 5.62
CA ILE A 702 17.66 1.28 6.88
C ILE A 702 19.16 1.39 6.63
N THR A 703 19.83 2.25 7.40
CA THR A 703 21.30 2.34 7.46
C THR A 703 21.80 2.04 8.87
N LYS A 704 23.03 1.52 8.98
CA LYS A 704 23.72 1.30 10.26
C LYS A 704 23.88 2.58 11.09
N GLY A 705 23.81 3.75 10.45
CA GLY A 705 23.74 5.06 11.10
C GLY A 705 22.47 5.29 11.94
N GLY A 706 21.56 4.32 12.03
CA GLY A 706 20.33 4.41 12.82
C GLY A 706 19.20 5.19 12.14
N VAL A 707 19.29 5.34 10.81
CA VAL A 707 18.33 6.13 10.01
C VAL A 707 17.57 5.22 9.06
N ALA A 708 16.25 5.38 9.04
CA ALA A 708 15.37 4.79 8.03
C ALA A 708 14.96 5.86 6.99
N PHE A 709 14.87 5.50 5.71
CA PHE A 709 14.40 6.38 4.64
C PHE A 709 13.15 5.81 3.96
N LEU A 710 12.20 6.67 3.60
CA LEU A 710 10.94 6.29 2.95
C LEU A 710 10.41 7.43 2.07
N GLY A 711 9.96 7.11 0.85
CA GLY A 711 9.35 8.07 -0.09
C GLY A 711 7.89 7.77 -0.48
N ALA A 712 7.32 6.69 0.05
CA ALA A 712 6.10 6.05 -0.47
C ALA A 712 4.80 6.84 -0.29
N ALA A 713 4.75 7.78 0.66
CA ALA A 713 3.56 8.57 0.95
C ALA A 713 3.12 9.41 -0.27
N VAL A 714 1.82 9.63 -0.41
CA VAL A 714 1.23 10.34 -1.56
C VAL A 714 1.53 11.84 -1.61
N ASP A 715 2.26 12.38 -0.63
CA ASP A 715 2.59 13.79 -0.51
C ASP A 715 3.95 14.17 -1.10
N ASN A 716 4.52 13.32 -1.96
CA ASN A 716 5.77 13.52 -2.71
C ASN A 716 6.93 14.09 -1.88
N TYR A 717 7.26 13.45 -0.76
CA TYR A 717 8.49 13.70 0.00
C TYR A 717 9.31 12.43 0.15
N LEU A 718 10.63 12.56 0.09
CA LEU A 718 11.55 11.60 0.69
C LEU A 718 11.80 12.04 2.12
N ARG A 719 11.64 11.13 3.09
CA ARG A 719 11.85 11.40 4.51
C ARG A 719 12.90 10.48 5.10
N ALA A 720 13.60 11.01 6.10
CA ALA A 720 14.48 10.26 6.97
C ALA A 720 13.91 10.23 8.39
N TYR A 721 14.00 9.09 9.05
CA TYR A 721 13.48 8.86 10.39
C TYR A 721 14.58 8.29 11.28
N ASP A 722 14.57 8.66 12.55
CA ASP A 722 15.29 7.92 13.58
C ASP A 722 14.67 6.52 13.66
N LEU A 723 15.47 5.49 13.33
CA LEU A 723 14.99 4.11 13.36
C LEU A 723 14.45 3.73 14.74
N THR A 724 15.08 4.22 15.82
CA THR A 724 14.73 3.86 17.19
C THR A 724 13.36 4.38 17.58
N THR A 725 13.05 5.62 17.21
CA THR A 725 11.87 6.34 17.74
C THR A 725 10.81 6.61 16.68
N GLY A 726 11.10 6.40 15.40
CA GLY A 726 10.20 6.76 14.29
C GLY A 726 10.05 8.26 14.07
N LYS A 727 10.83 9.09 14.79
CA LYS A 727 10.80 10.54 14.65
C LYS A 727 11.38 10.95 13.30
N GLU A 728 10.66 11.78 12.56
CA GLU A 728 11.16 12.40 11.33
C GLU A 728 12.33 13.36 11.64
N LEU A 729 13.45 13.16 10.95
CA LEU A 729 14.71 13.91 11.14
C LEU A 729 15.00 14.86 9.97
N TRP A 730 14.50 14.53 8.78
CA TRP A 730 14.75 15.26 7.55
C TRP A 730 13.70 14.92 6.50
N GLU A 731 13.37 15.89 5.64
CA GLU A 731 12.55 15.66 4.46
C GLU A 731 13.07 16.46 3.26
N ALA A 732 12.87 15.92 2.05
CA ALA A 732 13.09 16.61 0.79
C ALA A 732 11.87 16.48 -0.12
N ARG A 733 11.44 17.62 -0.67
CA ARG A 733 10.33 17.67 -1.62
C ARG A 733 10.74 17.01 -2.94
N LEU A 734 9.93 16.06 -3.40
CA LEU A 734 10.11 15.39 -4.69
C LEU A 734 9.28 16.09 -5.78
N PRO A 735 9.79 16.11 -7.03
CA PRO A 735 9.07 16.71 -8.17
C PRO A 735 7.86 15.88 -8.65
N ALA A 736 7.77 14.62 -8.26
CA ALA A 736 6.77 13.61 -8.59
C ALA A 736 6.66 12.58 -7.44
N GLY A 737 5.73 11.63 -7.54
CA GLY A 737 5.49 10.64 -6.49
C GLY A 737 6.67 9.71 -6.24
N GLY A 738 7.03 9.54 -4.96
CA GLY A 738 8.15 8.71 -4.50
C GLY A 738 7.76 7.25 -4.21
N GLN A 739 6.86 6.65 -4.99
CA GLN A 739 6.41 5.26 -4.77
C GLN A 739 7.45 4.21 -5.24
N ALA A 740 8.75 4.47 -5.01
CA ALA A 740 9.86 3.53 -5.19
C ALA A 740 10.50 3.20 -3.83
N THR A 741 11.39 2.21 -3.76
CA THR A 741 12.19 1.99 -2.55
C THR A 741 13.48 2.82 -2.65
N PRO A 742 13.80 3.69 -1.67
CA PRO A 742 15.05 4.41 -1.66
C PRO A 742 16.22 3.45 -1.44
N MET A 743 17.41 3.83 -1.91
CA MET A 743 18.62 3.04 -1.72
C MET A 743 19.82 3.94 -1.37
N THR A 744 20.90 3.35 -0.88
CA THR A 744 22.14 4.10 -0.60
C THR A 744 23.38 3.35 -1.09
N TYR A 745 24.41 4.09 -1.46
CA TYR A 745 25.71 3.57 -1.83
C TYR A 745 26.82 4.51 -1.35
N SER A 746 28.07 4.07 -1.43
CA SER A 746 29.23 4.95 -1.32
C SER A 746 30.16 4.81 -2.52
N LEU A 747 30.85 5.90 -2.85
CA LEU A 747 31.94 5.89 -3.82
C LEU A 747 33.24 5.46 -3.14
N GLU A 748 34.28 5.17 -3.92
CA GLU A 748 35.62 4.80 -3.42
C GLU A 748 36.23 5.86 -2.50
N ASN A 749 35.86 7.14 -2.67
CA ASN A 749 36.28 8.23 -1.78
C ASN A 749 35.54 8.26 -0.43
N GLY A 750 34.68 7.28 -0.15
CA GLY A 750 33.91 7.16 1.08
C GLY A 750 32.67 8.05 1.15
N LYS A 751 32.36 8.85 0.12
CA LYS A 751 31.17 9.71 0.10
C LYS A 751 29.92 8.86 -0.12
N GLN A 752 28.98 8.92 0.83
CA GLN A 752 27.71 8.21 0.82
C GLN A 752 26.64 9.05 0.13
N TYR A 753 25.83 8.38 -0.68
CA TYR A 753 24.69 8.94 -1.38
C TYR A 753 23.42 8.18 -1.02
N VAL A 754 22.31 8.89 -0.87
CA VAL A 754 20.96 8.34 -0.74
C VAL A 754 20.22 8.67 -2.04
N VAL A 755 19.67 7.67 -2.73
CA VAL A 755 18.98 7.84 -4.00
C VAL A 755 17.50 7.52 -3.87
N MET A 756 16.69 8.35 -4.53
CA MET A 756 15.26 8.16 -4.67
C MET A 756 14.84 8.30 -6.13
N VAL A 757 13.99 7.38 -6.59
CA VAL A 757 13.27 7.52 -7.85
C VAL A 757 11.90 8.11 -7.58
N ALA A 758 11.57 9.17 -8.31
CA ALA A 758 10.30 9.86 -8.21
C ALA A 758 9.61 9.86 -9.58
N GLY A 759 8.68 8.92 -9.78
CA GLY A 759 7.91 8.85 -11.02
C GLY A 759 6.41 8.59 -10.89
N GLY A 760 5.89 8.57 -9.66
CA GLY A 760 4.46 8.51 -9.40
C GLY A 760 3.86 7.11 -9.54
N HIS A 761 2.56 7.05 -9.26
CA HIS A 761 1.78 5.83 -9.19
C HIS A 761 0.33 6.09 -9.61
N GLY A 762 -0.09 5.47 -10.73
CA GLY A 762 -1.41 5.67 -11.32
C GLY A 762 -2.58 5.43 -10.35
N SER A 763 -2.59 4.29 -9.66
CA SER A 763 -3.75 3.85 -8.83
C SER A 763 -4.00 4.70 -7.57
N VAL A 764 -2.97 5.37 -7.04
CA VAL A 764 -3.10 6.33 -5.91
C VAL A 764 -3.10 7.79 -6.37
N GLY A 765 -3.01 8.04 -7.68
CA GLY A 765 -3.16 9.37 -8.28
C GLY A 765 -2.01 10.34 -7.98
N THR A 766 -0.82 9.84 -7.66
CA THR A 766 0.33 10.73 -7.43
C THR A 766 0.88 11.27 -8.73
N LYS A 767 1.51 12.45 -8.65
CA LYS A 767 2.03 13.13 -9.84
C LYS A 767 3.06 12.24 -10.57
N PRO A 768 2.89 11.96 -11.87
CA PRO A 768 3.85 11.19 -12.64
C PRO A 768 5.14 11.98 -12.88
N GLY A 769 6.26 11.26 -13.08
CA GLY A 769 7.56 11.84 -13.37
C GLY A 769 8.59 10.79 -13.79
N ASP A 770 9.82 11.24 -14.01
CA ASP A 770 10.91 10.43 -14.58
C ASP A 770 12.25 10.65 -13.86
N TYR A 771 12.19 11.07 -12.59
CA TYR A 771 13.35 11.60 -11.88
C TYR A 771 14.09 10.53 -11.08
N VAL A 772 15.42 10.54 -11.16
CA VAL A 772 16.33 9.86 -10.25
C VAL A 772 17.15 10.92 -9.53
N ILE A 773 17.08 10.99 -8.21
CA ILE A 773 17.66 12.08 -7.42
C ILE A 773 18.57 11.48 -6.36
N ALA A 774 19.81 11.96 -6.27
CA ALA A 774 20.75 11.58 -5.23
C ALA A 774 20.97 12.72 -4.23
N TYR A 775 21.08 12.37 -2.96
CA TYR A 775 21.35 13.26 -1.85
C TYR A 775 22.64 12.83 -1.14
N THR A 776 23.42 13.78 -0.66
CA THR A 776 24.68 13.50 0.05
C THR A 776 24.96 14.60 1.09
N LEU A 777 25.87 14.32 2.03
CA LEU A 777 26.37 15.35 2.95
C LEU A 777 27.27 16.35 2.20
N PRO A 778 27.24 17.64 2.59
CA PRO A 778 27.96 18.72 1.92
C PRO A 778 29.47 18.54 1.92
#